data_AF-A0A8T5RCZ3-F1
#
_entry.id   AF-A0A8T5RCZ3-F1
#
_cell.length_a   1.000
_cell.length_b   1.000
_cell.length_c   1.000
_cell.angle_alpha   90.00
_cell.angle_beta   90.00
_cell.angle_gamma   90.00
#
_symmetry.space_group_name_H-M   'P 1'
#
loop_
_entity.id
_entity.type
_entity.pdbx_description
1 polymer ?
#
loop_
_entity_poly.entity_id
_entity_poly.type
_entity_poly.pdbx_seq_one_letter_code
_entity_poly.pdbx_strand_id
1 'polypeptide(L)'
;PDFGIIDLVSLDDPDDLVDDFFCLEIWNGTMDINFKVNLTSYFINGTQKYNEFTNTYYDYKQRHKNKLPDILLYNHNGIDQLFYIDGNYFSLLDVNNLDFNNTIYNQTISNTIKSFDIIKDLNSDGNSEIVIITENGTHNVNLTIFNGADGNVLKSFNIPTIFEVSNLEVYELGYSGENDKTFLIIRNTDYYEISENNKEIRNEIYIYKMDLSEIQPKWDYQKTLKENIVIHALDEDIDGDSLNEFVLMEKVRPFGSNDRVQRFYIKNIQSNRNLAIINTNIDVDTLLTIEDFNRDHNKDLLVTGYHSFSLLASTDPTDIWLSPSVPLGIPLFILLLSFIILGTIILIPNIRKMRVRQQEIIEKMKKRKLAIAVNVLAISLMTITFLLFLLQINVFNQTLIIGNSMTQITIVFILVSIFWYGMLPLTAAIYNQFAPRFAMIFIKLRKLFFKISKNYNNDILVLDMGDRQEIGIVIKIKRVLLPLLLSIAVGFYSYNTLAPILGYSTGFDQFGSTEFFNFLVGYNVLCMLPMILSFVIFSFFIAGNYLLDDAGVVYFRQPKKHRAPGDVESISVWSQSIIKGVAGISALITFITFLSNVDFSGFFQGNIVFIIFGAFMVIVIFWGTPFFTAFSYILLAQEIMEFSIEENIEKLYKIMEDNGYDTKPKKLTNLFPSGFPSENKKENN
;
A
#
# COMPACT_ATOMS: atom_id res chain seq x y z
N PRO A 1 23.76 42.98 22.60
CA PRO A 1 24.00 42.86 21.16
C PRO A 1 23.56 41.48 20.71
N ASP A 2 22.49 41.40 19.93
CA ASP A 2 22.09 40.13 19.33
C ASP A 2 23.12 39.81 18.26
N PHE A 3 23.94 38.79 18.54
CA PHE A 3 24.91 38.26 17.60
C PHE A 3 24.17 37.35 16.64
N GLY A 4 24.28 37.60 15.33
CA GLY A 4 23.66 36.79 14.30
C GLY A 4 24.60 36.66 13.12
N ILE A 5 24.79 35.43 12.65
CA ILE A 5 25.49 35.12 11.41
C ILE A 5 24.44 35.14 10.30
N ILE A 6 24.66 35.93 9.26
CA ILE A 6 23.82 35.99 8.06
C ILE A 6 24.19 34.86 7.13
N ASP A 7 25.49 34.66 6.94
CA ASP A 7 26.03 33.66 6.03
C ASP A 7 27.46 33.26 6.43
N LEU A 8 27.89 32.08 6.01
CA LEU A 8 29.17 31.47 6.39
C LEU A 8 29.74 30.60 5.27
N VAL A 9 31.02 30.75 5.02
CA VAL A 9 31.79 29.98 4.05
C VAL A 9 33.05 29.41 4.72
N SER A 10 33.44 28.19 4.35
CA SER A 10 34.63 27.50 4.85
C SER A 10 35.53 27.15 3.67
N LEU A 11 36.86 27.25 3.85
CA LEU A 11 37.83 26.70 2.89
C LEU A 11 37.97 25.18 3.07
N ASP A 12 38.24 24.48 1.97
CA ASP A 12 38.37 23.01 1.94
C ASP A 12 39.70 22.48 2.51
N ASP A 13 40.74 23.32 2.58
CA ASP A 13 42.06 22.96 3.11
C ASP A 13 42.50 23.92 4.24
N PRO A 14 42.20 23.58 5.50
CA PRO A 14 42.55 24.40 6.65
C PRO A 14 44.04 24.27 7.00
N ASP A 15 44.90 24.94 6.23
CA ASP A 15 46.30 25.15 6.62
C ASP A 15 46.38 26.28 7.66
N ASP A 16 47.14 26.06 8.76
CA ASP A 16 47.29 26.92 9.95
C ASP A 16 47.72 28.40 9.69
N LEU A 17 47.87 28.82 8.43
CA LEU A 17 48.34 30.14 7.98
C LEU A 17 47.30 30.97 7.22
N VAL A 18 46.13 30.42 6.90
CA VAL A 18 45.05 31.12 6.18
C VAL A 18 43.80 31.14 7.06
N ASP A 19 42.95 32.14 6.87
CA ASP A 19 41.64 32.22 7.53
C ASP A 19 40.75 31.04 7.08
N ASP A 20 40.26 30.22 8.01
CA ASP A 20 39.55 28.97 7.71
C ASP A 20 38.04 29.16 7.48
N PHE A 21 37.43 30.12 8.20
CA PHE A 21 36.01 30.45 8.09
C PHE A 21 35.80 31.93 7.84
N PHE A 22 34.89 32.25 6.91
CA PHE A 22 34.41 33.60 6.63
C PHE A 22 32.96 33.71 7.05
N CYS A 23 32.64 34.71 7.86
CA CYS A 23 31.31 34.93 8.41
C CYS A 23 30.82 36.34 8.07
N LEU A 24 29.61 36.45 7.54
CA LEU A 24 28.88 37.71 7.50
C LEU A 24 28.11 37.89 8.82
N GLU A 25 28.58 38.80 9.67
CA GLU A 25 28.09 38.99 11.04
C GLU A 25 27.29 40.26 11.21
N ILE A 26 26.15 40.17 11.89
CA ILE A 26 25.38 41.35 12.27
C ILE A 26 26.14 42.15 13.33
N TRP A 27 26.46 43.39 12.99
CA TRP A 27 27.04 44.36 13.89
C TRP A 27 26.05 45.49 14.17
N ASN A 28 25.86 45.79 15.46
CA ASN A 28 25.17 46.99 15.93
C ASN A 28 23.72 47.15 15.39
N GLY A 29 22.88 46.15 15.62
CA GLY A 29 21.45 46.12 15.30
C GLY A 29 20.78 44.86 15.83
N THR A 30 19.50 44.67 15.54
CA THR A 30 18.77 43.40 15.67
C THR A 30 18.19 43.06 14.31
N MET A 31 17.99 41.78 13.97
CA MET A 31 17.44 41.38 12.66
C MET A 31 16.10 42.07 12.34
N ASP A 32 15.34 42.48 13.36
CA ASP A 32 14.04 43.17 13.21
C ASP A 32 14.13 44.68 12.87
N ILE A 33 15.33 45.31 12.90
CA ILE A 33 15.55 46.76 12.69
C ILE A 33 16.70 46.94 11.67
N ASN A 34 17.09 48.18 11.38
CA ASN A 34 18.31 48.47 10.64
C ASN A 34 19.50 47.77 11.30
N PHE A 35 20.21 46.94 10.54
CA PHE A 35 21.38 46.22 11.01
C PHE A 35 22.58 46.53 10.11
N LYS A 36 23.78 46.47 10.67
CA LYS A 36 25.01 46.49 9.87
C LYS A 36 25.57 45.08 9.77
N VAL A 37 26.36 44.83 8.74
CA VAL A 37 26.99 43.53 8.52
C VAL A 37 28.48 43.73 8.41
N ASN A 38 29.27 43.00 9.20
CA ASN A 38 30.71 42.89 9.08
C ASN A 38 31.07 41.57 8.39
N LEU A 39 32.17 41.55 7.65
CA LEU A 39 32.83 40.29 7.31
C LEU A 39 33.90 40.01 8.36
N THR A 40 33.79 38.89 9.04
CA THR A 40 34.76 38.43 10.03
C THR A 40 35.38 37.14 9.55
N SER A 41 36.70 37.03 9.63
CA SER A 41 37.39 35.79 9.35
C SER A 41 37.91 35.14 10.64
N TYR A 42 37.87 33.81 10.68
CA TYR A 42 38.21 33.00 11.83
C TYR A 42 39.25 31.95 11.46
N PHE A 43 40.28 31.86 12.29
CA PHE A 43 41.28 30.80 12.23
C PHE A 43 40.88 29.64 13.17
N ILE A 44 41.28 28.42 12.85
CA ILE A 44 41.09 27.21 13.67
C ILE A 44 41.72 27.33 15.05
N ASN A 45 42.80 28.12 15.17
CA ASN A 45 43.43 28.42 16.44
C ASN A 45 42.58 29.35 17.36
N GLY A 46 41.40 29.76 16.90
CA GLY A 46 40.44 30.60 17.63
C GLY A 46 40.72 32.10 17.57
N THR A 47 41.69 32.54 16.77
CA THR A 47 41.88 33.96 16.47
C THR A 47 40.88 34.42 15.41
N GLN A 48 40.57 35.72 15.42
CA GLN A 48 39.64 36.34 14.49
C GLN A 48 40.26 37.61 13.94
N LYS A 49 40.05 37.87 12.65
CA LYS A 49 40.38 39.13 12.01
C LYS A 49 39.08 39.83 11.64
N TYR A 50 38.89 41.03 12.19
CA TYR A 50 37.74 41.87 11.89
C TYR A 50 38.06 42.80 10.74
N ASN A 51 37.23 42.73 9.70
CA ASN A 51 37.14 43.82 8.74
C ASN A 51 35.88 44.62 9.04
N GLU A 52 36.06 45.90 9.40
CA GLU A 52 34.95 46.84 9.55
C GLU A 52 34.34 47.15 8.18
N PHE A 53 33.45 46.29 7.73
CA PHE A 53 32.53 46.56 6.63
C PHE A 53 31.23 47.07 7.25
N THR A 54 30.73 48.24 6.89
CA THR A 54 29.49 48.76 7.50
C THR A 54 28.52 49.33 6.48
N ASN A 55 27.88 48.44 5.72
CA ASN A 55 26.62 48.80 5.08
C ASN A 55 25.46 48.67 6.07
N THR A 56 24.49 49.59 5.96
CA THR A 56 23.27 49.58 6.79
C THR A 56 22.14 49.00 5.99
N TYR A 57 21.64 47.86 6.44
CA TYR A 57 20.51 47.15 5.86
C TYR A 57 19.25 47.51 6.60
N TYR A 58 18.13 47.49 5.89
CA TYR A 58 16.82 47.82 6.44
C TYR A 58 15.95 46.57 6.44
N ASP A 59 15.46 46.20 7.63
CA ASP A 59 14.32 45.30 7.84
C ASP A 59 14.44 43.90 7.19
N TYR A 60 14.93 42.92 7.96
CA TYR A 60 15.00 41.50 7.53
C TYR A 60 13.64 40.93 7.09
N LYS A 61 12.51 41.48 7.58
CA LYS A 61 11.16 41.00 7.18
C LYS A 61 10.85 41.31 5.71
N GLN A 62 11.61 42.21 5.08
CA GLN A 62 11.53 42.51 3.65
C GLN A 62 12.58 41.76 2.82
N ARG A 63 13.16 40.65 3.31
CA ARG A 63 14.04 39.76 2.51
C ARG A 63 13.42 39.29 1.19
N HIS A 64 12.08 39.28 1.11
CA HIS A 64 11.34 38.96 -0.12
C HIS A 64 11.37 40.10 -1.14
N LYS A 65 11.90 41.28 -0.80
CA LYS A 65 12.01 42.43 -1.70
C LYS A 65 13.47 42.78 -2.00
N ASN A 66 14.40 42.56 -1.08
CA ASN A 66 15.82 42.87 -1.30
C ASN A 66 16.65 41.64 -0.95
N LYS A 67 17.61 41.29 -1.82
CA LYS A 67 18.59 40.24 -1.54
C LYS A 67 19.44 40.68 -0.34
N LEU A 68 19.60 39.78 0.63
CA LEU A 68 20.51 39.96 1.75
C LEU A 68 21.96 39.81 1.28
N PRO A 69 22.93 40.42 1.96
CA PRO A 69 24.33 40.21 1.63
C PRO A 69 24.68 38.73 1.79
N ASP A 70 25.50 38.23 0.88
CA ASP A 70 25.79 36.81 0.67
C ASP A 70 27.29 36.66 0.38
N ILE A 71 27.88 35.55 0.82
CA ILE A 71 29.27 35.20 0.54
C ILE A 71 29.37 33.77 -0.01
N LEU A 72 30.27 33.55 -0.95
CA LEU A 72 30.58 32.20 -1.44
C LEU A 72 32.05 32.07 -1.86
N LEU A 73 32.54 30.84 -1.96
CA LEU A 73 33.81 30.57 -2.63
C LEU A 73 33.63 30.61 -4.13
N TYR A 74 34.50 31.37 -4.78
CA TYR A 74 34.55 31.52 -6.23
C TYR A 74 35.95 31.15 -6.72
N ASN A 75 36.05 30.14 -7.58
CA ASN A 75 37.33 29.72 -8.14
C ASN A 75 37.75 30.69 -9.24
N HIS A 76 38.82 31.44 -8.98
CA HIS A 76 39.38 32.41 -9.91
C HIS A 76 40.80 31.98 -10.30
N ASN A 77 41.00 31.65 -11.57
CA ASN A 77 42.27 31.15 -12.11
C ASN A 77 42.86 29.96 -11.33
N GLY A 78 41.99 29.05 -10.85
CA GLY A 78 42.39 27.88 -10.09
C GLY A 78 42.65 28.13 -8.60
N ILE A 79 42.35 29.32 -8.09
CA ILE A 79 42.51 29.69 -6.68
C ILE A 79 41.13 30.10 -6.14
N ASP A 80 40.71 29.53 -5.02
CA ASP A 80 39.45 29.92 -4.39
C ASP A 80 39.58 31.31 -3.78
N GLN A 81 38.63 32.17 -4.14
CA GLN A 81 38.52 33.55 -3.71
C GLN A 81 37.17 33.77 -3.05
N LEU A 82 37.02 34.84 -2.27
CA LEU A 82 35.77 35.13 -1.59
C LEU A 82 34.93 36.08 -2.44
N PHE A 83 33.82 35.60 -2.97
CA PHE A 83 32.84 36.41 -3.67
C PHE A 83 31.86 37.00 -2.65
N TYR A 84 31.77 38.32 -2.61
CA TYR A 84 30.85 39.06 -1.78
C TYR A 84 29.84 39.78 -2.67
N ILE A 85 28.56 39.62 -2.37
CA ILE A 85 27.48 40.31 -3.08
C ILE A 85 26.49 40.94 -2.11
N ASP A 86 25.99 42.10 -2.51
CA ASP A 86 25.15 43.00 -1.76
C ASP A 86 24.01 43.51 -2.65
N GLY A 87 23.04 44.22 -2.08
CA GLY A 87 21.84 44.68 -2.76
C GLY A 87 22.06 45.49 -4.04
N ASN A 88 23.22 46.09 -4.27
CA ASN A 88 23.54 46.79 -5.53
C ASN A 88 25.04 46.74 -5.90
N TYR A 89 25.79 45.81 -5.32
CA TYR A 89 27.24 45.78 -5.44
C TYR A 89 27.74 44.34 -5.31
N PHE A 90 28.80 43.99 -6.01
CA PHE A 90 29.55 42.77 -5.75
C PHE A 90 31.05 42.99 -5.88
N SER A 91 31.82 42.14 -5.22
CA SER A 91 33.28 42.17 -5.24
C SER A 91 33.86 40.78 -5.11
N LEU A 92 34.98 40.57 -5.79
CA LEU A 92 35.82 39.40 -5.58
C LEU A 92 37.01 39.80 -4.71
N LEU A 93 37.15 39.14 -3.56
CA LEU A 93 38.13 39.44 -2.52
C LEU A 93 39.24 38.40 -2.52
N ASP A 94 40.48 38.85 -2.40
CA ASP A 94 41.63 37.95 -2.26
C ASP A 94 41.63 37.32 -0.85
N VAL A 95 41.43 36.01 -0.75
CA VAL A 95 41.43 35.29 0.54
C VAL A 95 42.78 35.37 1.26
N ASN A 96 43.88 35.55 0.53
CA ASN A 96 45.21 35.69 1.12
C ASN A 96 45.46 37.10 1.67
N ASN A 97 44.61 38.06 1.33
CA ASN A 97 44.75 39.46 1.70
C ASN A 97 43.38 40.10 1.92
N LEU A 98 42.67 39.56 2.90
CA LEU A 98 41.33 39.98 3.29
C LEU A 98 41.37 41.34 3.97
N ASP A 99 41.55 42.39 3.20
CA ASP A 99 41.12 43.75 3.53
C ASP A 99 40.21 44.15 2.36
N PHE A 100 38.96 44.58 2.60
CA PHE A 100 38.02 44.99 1.53
C PHE A 100 38.55 46.09 0.57
N ASN A 101 39.70 46.69 0.89
CA ASN A 101 40.41 47.62 0.03
C ASN A 101 41.24 46.92 -1.07
N ASN A 102 41.57 45.64 -0.91
CA ASN A 102 42.27 44.79 -1.88
C ASN A 102 41.29 43.83 -2.54
N THR A 103 40.35 44.37 -3.31
CA THR A 103 39.49 43.58 -4.20
C THR A 103 40.26 43.22 -5.47
N ILE A 104 40.12 41.99 -5.96
CA ILE A 104 40.58 41.61 -7.31
C ILE A 104 39.84 42.49 -8.33
N TYR A 105 38.51 42.55 -8.21
CA TYR A 105 37.67 43.54 -8.85
C TYR A 105 36.43 43.80 -8.00
N ASN A 106 35.77 44.92 -8.30
CA ASN A 106 34.47 45.25 -7.74
C ASN A 106 33.58 45.94 -8.77
N GLN A 107 32.28 45.79 -8.61
CA GLN A 107 31.29 46.33 -9.54
C GLN A 107 30.10 46.89 -8.78
N THR A 108 29.76 48.14 -9.08
CA THR A 108 28.54 48.78 -8.59
C THR A 108 27.47 48.70 -9.67
N ILE A 109 26.32 48.16 -9.29
CA ILE A 109 25.18 47.99 -10.19
C ILE A 109 24.16 49.10 -9.89
N SER A 110 23.62 49.72 -10.95
CA SER A 110 22.71 50.87 -10.81
C SER A 110 21.37 50.52 -10.17
N ASN A 111 21.01 49.24 -10.19
CA ASN A 111 19.71 48.71 -9.80
C ASN A 111 19.86 47.69 -8.67
N THR A 112 18.77 47.43 -7.95
CA THR A 112 18.77 46.46 -6.86
C THR A 112 18.90 45.03 -7.40
N ILE A 113 19.89 44.29 -6.91
CA ILE A 113 20.09 42.87 -7.14
C ILE A 113 18.99 42.09 -6.43
N LYS A 114 18.34 41.21 -7.19
CA LYS A 114 17.30 40.30 -6.69
C LYS A 114 17.81 38.89 -6.54
N SER A 115 18.65 38.47 -7.47
CA SER A 115 19.17 37.10 -7.55
C SER A 115 20.49 37.09 -8.29
N PHE A 116 21.31 36.07 -8.02
CA PHE A 116 22.53 35.83 -8.76
C PHE A 116 22.81 34.32 -8.78
N ASP A 117 23.63 33.89 -9.73
CA ASP A 117 24.18 32.54 -9.78
C ASP A 117 25.57 32.58 -10.42
N ILE A 118 26.41 31.60 -10.09
CA ILE A 118 27.72 31.41 -10.72
C ILE A 118 27.55 30.31 -11.75
N ILE A 119 27.84 30.61 -13.01
CA ILE A 119 27.60 29.71 -14.13
C ILE A 119 28.92 29.28 -14.76
N LYS A 120 28.92 28.18 -15.51
CA LYS A 120 30.13 27.70 -16.19
C LYS A 120 30.79 28.78 -17.07
N ASP A 121 32.09 28.63 -17.28
CA ASP A 121 32.88 29.49 -18.17
C ASP A 121 32.32 29.47 -19.61
N LEU A 122 31.76 30.60 -20.04
CA LEU A 122 31.14 30.73 -21.36
C LEU A 122 32.12 31.25 -22.42
N ASN A 123 33.23 31.87 -22.01
CA ASN A 123 34.15 32.55 -22.91
C ASN A 123 35.50 31.82 -23.07
N SER A 124 35.69 30.72 -22.33
CA SER A 124 36.89 29.88 -22.27
C SER A 124 38.15 30.58 -21.72
N ASP A 125 37.99 31.56 -20.81
CA ASP A 125 39.10 32.21 -20.11
C ASP A 125 39.56 31.48 -18.84
N GLY A 126 38.89 30.39 -18.47
CA GLY A 126 39.19 29.56 -17.31
C GLY A 126 38.46 29.99 -16.03
N ASN A 127 37.58 31.00 -16.08
CA ASN A 127 36.81 31.48 -14.94
C ASN A 127 35.31 31.34 -15.21
N SER A 128 34.56 30.92 -14.18
CA SER A 128 33.10 30.84 -14.23
C SER A 128 32.46 32.23 -14.35
N GLU A 129 31.37 32.37 -15.09
CA GLU A 129 30.73 33.68 -15.25
C GLU A 129 29.74 33.97 -14.12
N ILE A 130 29.43 35.25 -13.91
CA ILE A 130 28.52 35.68 -12.86
C ILE A 130 27.23 36.20 -13.49
N VAL A 131 26.10 35.56 -13.20
CA VAL A 131 24.78 36.00 -13.66
C VAL A 131 24.11 36.79 -12.54
N ILE A 132 23.66 38.00 -12.83
CA ILE A 132 22.94 38.84 -11.87
C ILE A 132 21.64 39.33 -12.46
N ILE A 133 20.58 39.17 -11.68
CA ILE A 133 19.24 39.66 -11.98
C ILE A 133 18.96 40.91 -11.16
N THR A 134 18.62 41.99 -11.85
CA THR A 134 18.31 43.30 -11.26
C THR A 134 16.90 43.75 -11.58
N GLU A 135 16.27 44.47 -10.65
CA GLU A 135 14.96 45.08 -10.87
C GLU A 135 15.09 46.54 -11.32
N ASN A 136 14.42 46.89 -12.42
CA ASN A 136 14.32 48.24 -12.97
C ASN A 136 12.85 48.71 -13.05
N GLY A 137 12.17 48.67 -11.91
CA GLY A 137 10.72 48.94 -11.79
C GLY A 137 9.89 47.66 -11.70
N THR A 138 8.57 47.79 -11.50
CA THR A 138 7.67 46.70 -11.06
C THR A 138 7.51 45.52 -12.03
N HIS A 139 7.77 45.73 -13.33
CA HIS A 139 7.61 44.71 -14.37
C HIS A 139 8.82 44.61 -15.32
N ASN A 140 9.94 45.22 -14.95
CA ASN A 140 11.13 45.25 -15.79
C ASN A 140 12.30 44.68 -15.00
N VAL A 141 12.74 43.51 -15.42
CA VAL A 141 13.89 42.81 -14.84
C VAL A 141 14.98 42.78 -15.90
N ASN A 142 16.22 43.06 -15.50
CA ASN A 142 17.37 42.96 -16.37
C ASN A 142 18.32 41.87 -15.86
N LEU A 143 18.64 40.92 -16.72
CA LEU A 143 19.69 39.92 -16.46
C LEU A 143 20.98 40.38 -17.11
N THR A 144 22.05 40.37 -16.34
CA THR A 144 23.39 40.75 -16.78
C THR A 144 24.37 39.64 -16.45
N ILE A 145 25.14 39.23 -17.44
CA ILE A 145 26.27 38.31 -17.29
C ILE A 145 27.53 39.17 -17.19
N PHE A 146 28.28 38.95 -16.13
CA PHE A 146 29.59 39.55 -15.90
C PHE A 146 30.67 38.48 -16.10
N ASN A 147 31.77 38.90 -16.69
CA ASN A 147 32.96 38.09 -16.86
C ASN A 147 33.55 37.79 -15.48
N GLY A 148 33.81 36.52 -15.20
CA GLY A 148 34.38 36.06 -13.94
C GLY A 148 35.85 36.47 -13.67
N ALA A 149 36.61 36.74 -14.72
CA ALA A 149 38.00 37.16 -14.66
C ALA A 149 38.18 38.63 -14.24
N ASP A 150 37.28 39.53 -14.67
CA ASP A 150 37.47 40.98 -14.48
C ASP A 150 36.20 41.75 -14.04
N GLY A 151 35.06 41.08 -13.93
CA GLY A 151 33.77 41.67 -13.58
C GLY A 151 33.18 42.57 -14.66
N ASN A 152 33.70 42.58 -15.89
CA ASN A 152 33.12 43.38 -16.97
C ASN A 152 31.82 42.75 -17.50
N VAL A 153 30.90 43.57 -17.98
CA VAL A 153 29.64 43.08 -18.57
C VAL A 153 29.93 42.37 -19.90
N LEU A 154 29.60 41.08 -19.96
CA LEU A 154 29.61 40.29 -21.20
C LEU A 154 28.32 40.48 -21.99
N LYS A 155 27.17 40.39 -21.31
CA LYS A 155 25.86 40.42 -21.94
C LYS A 155 24.81 40.96 -20.98
N SER A 156 23.82 41.70 -21.51
CA SER A 156 22.72 42.23 -20.71
C SER A 156 21.43 42.28 -21.53
N PHE A 157 20.31 41.83 -20.96
CA PHE A 157 19.01 41.83 -21.63
C PHE A 157 17.84 41.85 -20.64
N ASN A 158 16.72 42.42 -21.11
CA ASN A 158 15.51 42.51 -20.32
C ASN A 158 14.71 41.20 -20.37
N ILE A 159 14.20 40.79 -19.21
CA ILE A 159 13.27 39.68 -19.05
C ILE A 159 11.86 40.26 -18.93
N PRO A 160 10.93 39.91 -19.85
CA PRO A 160 9.55 40.36 -19.77
C PRO A 160 8.82 39.58 -18.67
N THR A 161 8.60 40.19 -17.50
CA THR A 161 7.74 39.62 -16.46
C THR A 161 6.29 40.04 -16.68
N ILE A 162 5.33 39.10 -16.56
CA ILE A 162 3.90 39.43 -16.71
C ILE A 162 3.36 39.97 -15.38
N PHE A 163 3.88 39.46 -14.27
CA PHE A 163 3.47 39.87 -12.92
C PHE A 163 4.48 40.81 -12.26
N GLU A 164 4.09 41.34 -11.11
CA GLU A 164 4.98 42.12 -10.26
C GLU A 164 6.12 41.23 -9.77
N VAL A 165 7.33 41.79 -9.79
CA VAL A 165 8.53 41.10 -9.36
C VAL A 165 8.55 41.05 -7.85
N SER A 166 8.34 39.86 -7.27
CA SER A 166 8.46 39.70 -5.81
C SER A 166 9.68 38.88 -5.44
N ASN A 167 9.75 37.59 -5.81
CA ASN A 167 10.92 36.74 -5.54
C ASN A 167 11.46 36.17 -6.86
N LEU A 168 12.70 36.55 -7.22
CA LEU A 168 13.38 36.06 -8.41
C LEU A 168 14.50 35.10 -8.02
N GLU A 169 14.51 33.96 -8.69
CA GLU A 169 15.56 32.94 -8.56
C GLU A 169 16.10 32.65 -9.96
N VAL A 170 17.41 32.49 -10.05
CA VAL A 170 18.10 32.04 -11.26
C VAL A 170 18.92 30.81 -10.94
N TYR A 171 18.90 29.85 -11.86
CA TYR A 171 19.63 28.61 -11.77
C TYR A 171 20.28 28.31 -13.11
N GLU A 172 21.55 27.94 -13.10
CA GLU A 172 22.17 27.24 -14.22
C GLU A 172 21.55 25.86 -14.39
N LEU A 173 21.36 25.49 -15.65
CA LEU A 173 21.12 24.13 -16.06
C LEU A 173 22.23 23.72 -17.03
N GLY A 174 23.05 22.78 -16.56
CA GLY A 174 24.23 22.31 -17.29
C GLY A 174 23.87 21.80 -18.69
N TYR A 175 24.77 22.09 -19.62
CA TYR A 175 24.72 21.61 -21.00
C TYR A 175 26.10 21.07 -21.37
N SER A 176 26.17 19.77 -21.64
CA SER A 176 27.41 19.06 -21.98
C SER A 176 27.70 19.01 -23.48
N GLY A 177 26.75 19.46 -24.31
CA GLY A 177 26.87 19.40 -25.77
C GLY A 177 27.86 20.40 -26.37
N GLU A 178 27.97 21.61 -25.81
CA GLU A 178 28.89 22.66 -26.29
C GLU A 178 29.40 23.51 -25.11
N ASN A 179 30.70 23.86 -25.13
CA ASN A 179 31.37 24.52 -24.01
C ASN A 179 30.90 25.98 -23.81
N ASP A 180 30.54 26.68 -24.89
CA ASP A 180 30.18 28.11 -24.92
C ASP A 180 28.67 28.38 -24.74
N LYS A 181 27.89 27.34 -24.43
CA LYS A 181 26.43 27.42 -24.29
C LYS A 181 25.95 26.88 -22.96
N THR A 182 25.06 27.61 -22.30
CA THR A 182 24.37 27.12 -21.10
C THR A 182 22.88 27.44 -21.16
N PHE A 183 22.08 26.85 -20.27
CA PHE A 183 20.68 27.20 -20.11
C PHE A 183 20.46 27.82 -18.74
N LEU A 184 19.69 28.90 -18.68
CA LEU A 184 19.32 29.56 -17.43
C LEU A 184 17.83 29.37 -17.18
N ILE A 185 17.49 28.85 -16.01
CA ILE A 185 16.13 28.81 -15.50
C ILE A 185 15.93 30.04 -14.62
N ILE A 186 14.91 30.82 -14.92
CA ILE A 186 14.53 32.00 -14.14
C ILE A 186 13.12 31.78 -13.62
N ARG A 187 12.98 31.85 -12.30
CA ARG A 187 11.69 31.72 -11.63
C ARG A 187 11.31 33.06 -11.01
N ASN A 188 10.16 33.60 -11.40
CA ASN A 188 9.51 34.70 -10.72
C ASN A 188 8.34 34.17 -9.89
N THR A 189 8.38 34.35 -8.58
CA THR A 189 7.22 34.10 -7.72
C THR A 189 6.56 35.44 -7.42
N ASP A 190 5.24 35.52 -7.60
CA ASP A 190 4.40 36.66 -7.22
C ASP A 190 3.44 36.24 -6.08
N TYR A 191 3.40 37.05 -5.02
CA TYR A 191 2.51 36.86 -3.88
C TYR A 191 1.35 37.85 -3.97
N TYR A 192 0.28 37.45 -4.67
CA TYR A 192 -0.87 38.29 -4.89
C TYR A 192 -1.94 38.10 -3.80
N GLU A 193 -2.30 39.18 -3.11
CA GLU A 193 -3.33 39.17 -2.06
C GLU A 193 -4.71 39.39 -2.70
N ILE A 194 -5.55 38.34 -2.70
CA ILE A 194 -6.92 38.41 -3.24
C ILE A 194 -7.88 39.01 -2.20
N SER A 195 -7.62 38.77 -0.91
CA SER A 195 -8.32 39.34 0.25
C SER A 195 -7.45 39.26 1.50
N GLU A 196 -7.85 39.95 2.60
CA GLU A 196 -7.10 40.00 3.88
C GLU A 196 -6.66 38.64 4.45
N ASN A 197 -7.30 37.53 4.03
CA ASN A 197 -6.98 36.17 4.50
C ASN A 197 -6.64 35.19 3.36
N ASN A 198 -6.51 35.65 2.11
CA ASN A 198 -6.32 34.76 0.97
C ASN A 198 -5.25 35.28 0.02
N LYS A 199 -4.03 34.72 0.15
CA LYS A 199 -2.90 34.96 -0.74
C LYS A 199 -2.83 33.85 -1.77
N GLU A 200 -2.85 34.20 -3.05
CA GLU A 200 -2.57 33.28 -4.15
C GLU A 200 -1.11 33.45 -4.55
N ILE A 201 -0.40 32.33 -4.73
CA ILE A 201 0.99 32.34 -5.18
C ILE A 201 0.99 32.02 -6.66
N ARG A 202 1.63 32.87 -7.45
CA ARG A 202 1.81 32.64 -8.89
C ARG A 202 3.28 32.47 -9.18
N ASN A 203 3.63 31.46 -9.97
CA ASN A 203 5.00 31.23 -10.41
C ASN A 203 5.06 31.38 -11.93
N GLU A 204 6.03 32.16 -12.41
CA GLU A 204 6.44 32.23 -13.81
C GLU A 204 7.82 31.60 -13.93
N ILE A 205 7.96 30.69 -14.89
CA ILE A 205 9.22 30.01 -15.15
C ILE A 205 9.62 30.34 -16.57
N TYR A 206 10.83 30.84 -16.74
CA TYR A 206 11.45 31.15 -18.02
C TYR A 206 12.71 30.33 -18.18
N ILE A 207 12.95 29.80 -19.38
CA ILE A 207 14.19 29.10 -19.70
C ILE A 207 14.83 29.77 -20.91
N TYR A 208 16.06 30.22 -20.72
CA TYR A 208 16.86 30.93 -21.72
C TYR A 208 18.04 30.08 -22.13
N LYS A 209 18.18 29.87 -23.45
CA LYS A 209 19.43 29.39 -24.01
C LYS A 209 20.41 30.56 -24.10
N MET A 210 21.55 30.42 -23.45
CA MET A 210 22.62 31.40 -23.41
C MET A 210 23.74 30.99 -24.34
N ASP A 211 24.04 31.90 -25.27
CA ASP A 211 25.12 31.82 -26.22
C ASP A 211 25.72 33.23 -26.36
N LEU A 212 27.02 33.39 -26.10
CA LEU A 212 27.69 34.69 -26.19
C LEU A 212 27.75 35.23 -27.63
N SER A 213 27.65 34.35 -28.64
CA SER A 213 27.65 34.73 -30.05
C SER A 213 26.30 35.30 -30.54
N GLU A 214 25.20 34.99 -29.85
CA GLU A 214 23.87 35.47 -30.21
C GLU A 214 23.56 36.84 -29.61
N ILE A 215 22.96 37.75 -30.38
CA ILE A 215 22.61 39.12 -29.91
C ILE A 215 21.49 39.11 -28.86
N GLN A 216 20.57 38.14 -28.92
CA GLN A 216 19.47 38.00 -27.98
C GLN A 216 19.38 36.53 -27.56
N PRO A 217 19.18 36.24 -26.27
CA PRO A 217 18.99 34.87 -25.82
C PRO A 217 17.69 34.30 -26.38
N LYS A 218 17.71 33.01 -26.72
CA LYS A 218 16.53 32.34 -27.28
C LYS A 218 15.62 31.84 -26.16
N TRP A 219 14.34 32.12 -26.31
CA TRP A 219 13.30 31.79 -25.33
C TRP A 219 12.68 30.43 -25.66
N ASP A 220 12.96 29.42 -24.83
CA ASP A 220 12.56 28.04 -25.13
C ASP A 220 11.34 27.58 -24.30
N TYR A 221 11.02 28.24 -23.18
CA TYR A 221 9.88 27.84 -22.33
C TYR A 221 9.31 28.98 -21.47
N GLN A 222 7.97 29.07 -21.40
CA GLN A 222 7.24 29.85 -20.39
C GLN A 222 6.07 29.05 -19.82
N LYS A 223 5.93 29.04 -18.48
CA LYS A 223 4.74 28.48 -17.82
C LYS A 223 4.34 29.32 -16.61
N THR A 224 3.04 29.62 -16.51
CA THR A 224 2.43 30.26 -15.34
C THR A 224 1.67 29.22 -14.51
N LEU A 225 1.93 29.18 -13.21
CA LEU A 225 1.39 28.19 -12.28
C LEU A 225 0.78 28.88 -11.05
N LYS A 226 -0.35 28.36 -10.54
CA LYS A 226 -1.14 28.95 -9.44
C LYS A 226 -0.82 28.40 -8.05
N GLU A 227 0.23 27.62 -7.93
CA GLU A 227 0.63 26.98 -6.67
C GLU A 227 2.08 27.33 -6.36
N ASN A 228 2.49 27.21 -5.10
CA ASN A 228 3.88 27.34 -4.72
C ASN A 228 4.65 26.15 -5.29
N ILE A 229 5.52 26.41 -6.24
CA ILE A 229 6.30 25.40 -6.95
C ILE A 229 7.75 25.64 -6.65
N VAL A 230 8.46 24.58 -6.28
CA VAL A 230 9.91 24.64 -6.15
C VAL A 230 10.52 24.02 -7.41
N ILE A 231 11.57 24.64 -7.91
CA ILE A 231 12.33 24.14 -9.04
C ILE A 231 13.72 23.81 -8.54
N HIS A 232 14.23 22.65 -8.94
CA HIS A 232 15.61 22.29 -8.77
C HIS A 232 16.18 21.93 -10.13
N ALA A 233 17.28 22.57 -10.52
CA ALA A 233 18.10 22.05 -11.60
C ALA A 233 18.76 20.76 -11.12
N LEU A 234 18.73 19.71 -11.93
CA LEU A 234 19.57 18.54 -11.74
C LEU A 234 20.85 18.80 -12.50
N ASP A 235 21.99 18.43 -11.94
CA ASP A 235 23.27 18.48 -12.65
C ASP A 235 23.55 17.18 -13.41
N GLU A 236 22.53 16.62 -14.06
CA GLU A 236 22.61 15.34 -14.76
C GLU A 236 21.70 15.32 -15.97
N ASP A 237 22.16 14.64 -17.03
CA ASP A 237 21.44 14.32 -18.26
C ASP A 237 20.92 12.87 -18.18
N ILE A 238 19.63 12.72 -17.84
CA ILE A 238 18.93 11.47 -17.59
C ILE A 238 18.51 10.80 -18.90
N ASP A 239 18.11 11.58 -19.92
CA ASP A 239 17.65 11.02 -21.20
C ASP A 239 18.71 10.98 -22.32
N GLY A 240 19.92 11.46 -22.05
CA GLY A 240 21.09 11.37 -22.91
C GLY A 240 21.11 12.40 -24.04
N ASP A 241 20.39 13.51 -23.91
CA ASP A 241 20.30 14.57 -24.92
C ASP A 241 21.34 15.69 -24.76
N SER A 242 22.31 15.48 -23.85
CA SER A 242 23.37 16.41 -23.46
C SER A 242 22.89 17.66 -22.74
N LEU A 243 21.63 17.70 -22.29
CA LEU A 243 21.05 18.75 -21.47
C LEU A 243 20.63 18.16 -20.13
N ASN A 244 21.01 18.82 -19.05
CA ASN A 244 20.58 18.34 -17.75
C ASN A 244 19.06 18.53 -17.55
N GLU A 245 18.42 17.74 -16.71
CA GLU A 245 17.00 17.92 -16.40
C GLU A 245 16.75 18.87 -15.23
N PHE A 246 15.48 19.20 -15.05
CA PHE A 246 15.01 19.90 -13.86
C PHE A 246 13.83 19.18 -13.23
N VAL A 247 13.69 19.39 -11.93
CA VAL A 247 12.57 18.89 -11.14
C VAL A 247 11.61 20.02 -10.84
N LEU A 248 10.35 19.84 -11.24
CA LEU A 248 9.24 20.69 -10.84
C LEU A 248 8.50 20.04 -9.68
N MET A 249 8.42 20.69 -8.53
CA MET A 249 7.71 20.19 -7.36
C MET A 249 6.37 20.92 -7.17
N GLU A 250 5.26 20.19 -7.14
CA GLU A 250 3.90 20.71 -6.92
C GLU A 250 3.26 20.08 -5.67
N LYS A 251 2.43 20.84 -4.94
CA LYS A 251 1.63 20.32 -3.81
C LYS A 251 0.23 19.96 -4.28
N VAL A 252 0.05 18.74 -4.76
CA VAL A 252 -1.22 18.27 -5.31
C VAL A 252 -2.11 17.71 -4.19
N ARG A 253 -3.42 17.97 -4.24
CA ARG A 253 -4.42 17.23 -3.45
C ARG A 253 -4.98 16.07 -4.29
N PRO A 254 -4.62 14.81 -3.99
CA PRO A 254 -5.15 13.68 -4.73
C PRO A 254 -6.66 13.54 -4.54
N PHE A 255 -7.35 12.97 -5.52
CA PHE A 255 -8.80 12.77 -5.45
C PHE A 255 -9.16 11.87 -4.26
N GLY A 256 -10.00 12.37 -3.35
CA GLY A 256 -10.44 11.63 -2.15
C GLY A 256 -9.50 11.70 -0.95
N SER A 257 -8.35 12.38 -1.05
CA SER A 257 -7.45 12.64 0.08
C SER A 257 -7.72 14.00 0.71
N ASN A 258 -7.77 14.06 2.04
CA ASN A 258 -7.76 15.34 2.76
C ASN A 258 -6.36 15.97 2.75
N ASP A 259 -5.33 15.13 2.71
CA ASP A 259 -3.92 15.52 2.78
C ASP A 259 -3.37 15.84 1.39
N ARG A 260 -2.49 16.85 1.33
CA ARG A 260 -1.72 17.20 0.13
C ARG A 260 -0.47 16.32 0.06
N VAL A 261 -0.10 15.90 -1.13
CA VAL A 261 1.15 15.19 -1.39
C VAL A 261 2.06 16.07 -2.24
N GLN A 262 3.37 15.89 -2.09
CA GLN A 262 4.34 16.53 -2.96
C GLN A 262 4.54 15.65 -4.20
N ARG A 263 4.40 16.27 -5.38
CA ARG A 263 4.60 15.63 -6.67
C ARG A 263 5.77 16.26 -7.39
N PHE A 264 6.75 15.44 -7.73
CA PHE A 264 7.95 15.81 -8.47
C PHE A 264 7.75 15.40 -9.92
N TYR A 265 7.97 16.32 -10.84
CA TYR A 265 8.03 16.04 -12.27
C TYR A 265 9.47 16.26 -12.71
N ILE A 266 10.15 15.19 -13.07
CA ILE A 266 11.45 15.27 -13.74
C ILE A 266 11.18 15.54 -15.21
N LYS A 267 11.72 16.63 -15.73
CA LYS A 267 11.38 17.14 -17.05
C LYS A 267 12.60 17.40 -17.90
N ASN A 268 12.51 16.96 -19.15
CA ASN A 268 13.38 17.41 -20.23
C ASN A 268 12.83 18.75 -20.77
N ILE A 269 13.70 19.74 -20.90
CA ILE A 269 13.34 21.12 -21.29
C ILE A 269 12.94 21.21 -22.76
N GLN A 270 13.72 20.60 -23.65
CA GLN A 270 13.50 20.73 -25.09
C GLN A 270 12.20 20.07 -25.53
N SER A 271 11.90 18.90 -24.95
CA SER A 271 10.71 18.13 -25.28
C SER A 271 9.49 18.50 -24.42
N ASN A 272 9.70 19.18 -23.27
CA ASN A 272 8.70 19.42 -22.22
C ASN A 272 7.96 18.13 -21.80
N ARG A 273 8.60 16.97 -21.97
CA ARG A 273 8.08 15.67 -21.53
C ARG A 273 8.46 15.45 -20.07
N ASN A 274 7.53 14.86 -19.32
CA ASN A 274 7.87 14.30 -18.02
C ASN A 274 8.63 13.00 -18.29
N LEU A 275 9.89 12.94 -17.85
CA LEU A 275 10.66 11.70 -17.83
C LEU A 275 10.18 10.81 -16.69
N ALA A 276 9.90 11.40 -15.53
CA ALA A 276 9.33 10.69 -14.38
C ALA A 276 8.37 11.57 -13.58
N ILE A 277 7.43 10.92 -12.88
CA ILE A 277 6.54 11.56 -11.91
C ILE A 277 6.62 10.79 -10.59
N ILE A 278 7.02 11.47 -9.53
CA ILE A 278 7.20 10.88 -8.20
C ILE A 278 6.20 11.55 -7.26
N ASN A 279 5.45 10.77 -6.48
CA ASN A 279 4.62 11.29 -5.40
C ASN A 279 5.21 10.86 -4.07
N THR A 280 5.37 11.81 -3.14
CA THR A 280 5.75 11.54 -1.76
C THR A 280 4.92 12.37 -0.79
N ASN A 281 4.70 11.81 0.40
CA ASN A 281 4.07 12.48 1.53
C ASN A 281 5.10 13.15 2.45
N ILE A 282 6.38 13.07 2.11
CA ILE A 282 7.47 13.74 2.82
C ILE A 282 7.48 15.20 2.36
N ASP A 283 7.55 16.14 3.31
CA ASP A 283 7.90 17.51 2.96
C ASP A 283 9.40 17.53 2.62
N VAL A 284 9.69 17.62 1.33
CA VAL A 284 11.05 17.60 0.78
C VAL A 284 11.69 18.96 0.93
N ASP A 285 12.94 18.93 1.39
CA ASP A 285 13.79 20.10 1.61
C ASP A 285 14.94 20.11 0.60
N THR A 286 15.49 18.94 0.26
CA THR A 286 16.57 18.81 -0.72
C THR A 286 16.38 17.58 -1.59
N LEU A 287 16.80 17.69 -2.84
CA LEU A 287 16.81 16.59 -3.80
C LEU A 287 18.21 16.50 -4.38
N LEU A 288 18.83 15.33 -4.25
CA LEU A 288 20.20 15.06 -4.67
C LEU A 288 20.21 13.88 -5.64
N THR A 289 21.09 13.92 -6.62
CA THR A 289 21.43 12.75 -7.43
C THR A 289 22.43 11.90 -6.66
N ILE A 290 22.29 10.58 -6.74
CA ILE A 290 23.19 9.61 -6.11
C ILE A 290 23.64 8.59 -7.14
N GLU A 291 24.77 7.93 -6.84
CA GLU A 291 25.20 6.78 -7.63
C GLU A 291 24.11 5.70 -7.66
N ASP A 292 24.05 5.02 -8.81
CA ASP A 292 23.20 3.89 -9.12
C ASP A 292 23.13 2.87 -7.96
N PHE A 293 22.06 2.93 -7.16
CA PHE A 293 21.89 2.02 -6.02
C PHE A 293 21.17 0.73 -6.45
N ASN A 294 20.43 0.77 -7.56
CA ASN A 294 19.62 -0.35 -8.04
C ASN A 294 20.36 -1.23 -9.08
N ARG A 295 21.55 -0.80 -9.53
CA ARG A 295 22.44 -1.39 -10.53
C ARG A 295 21.87 -1.39 -11.97
N ASP A 296 21.06 -0.41 -12.32
CA ASP A 296 20.47 -0.24 -13.66
C ASP A 296 21.35 0.57 -14.64
N HIS A 297 22.52 1.02 -14.16
CA HIS A 297 23.48 1.89 -14.83
C HIS A 297 23.04 3.35 -15.01
N ASN A 298 21.97 3.77 -14.35
CA ASN A 298 21.50 5.14 -14.26
C ASN A 298 21.71 5.66 -12.83
N LYS A 299 21.91 6.98 -12.68
CA LYS A 299 21.94 7.61 -11.35
C LYS A 299 20.54 7.61 -10.75
N ASP A 300 20.47 7.53 -9.43
CA ASP A 300 19.23 7.51 -8.68
C ASP A 300 19.03 8.83 -7.91
N LEU A 301 17.88 9.01 -7.28
CA LEU A 301 17.57 10.23 -6.53
C LEU A 301 17.46 9.96 -5.03
N LEU A 302 18.13 10.80 -4.24
CA LEU A 302 17.95 10.92 -2.81
C LEU A 302 17.07 12.15 -2.53
N VAL A 303 15.91 11.89 -1.98
CA VAL A 303 14.96 12.91 -1.54
C VAL A 303 15.08 13.03 -0.03
N THR A 304 15.53 14.17 0.47
CA THR A 304 15.60 14.45 1.90
C THR A 304 14.47 15.39 2.29
N GLY A 305 13.79 15.05 3.37
CA GLY A 305 12.86 15.93 4.07
C GLY A 305 13.30 16.10 5.51
N TYR A 306 12.62 16.99 6.22
CA TYR A 306 12.99 17.40 7.58
C TYR A 306 13.13 16.25 8.60
N HIS A 307 12.42 15.13 8.39
CA HIS A 307 12.42 13.97 9.29
C HIS A 307 12.72 12.63 8.62
N SER A 308 12.96 12.61 7.31
CA SER A 308 13.06 11.36 6.56
C SER A 308 13.79 11.57 5.25
N PHE A 309 14.50 10.54 4.79
CA PHE A 309 15.00 10.49 3.43
C PHE A 309 14.36 9.34 2.66
N SER A 310 14.30 9.45 1.34
CA SER A 310 13.79 8.43 0.43
C SER A 310 14.73 8.29 -0.75
N LEU A 311 15.08 7.05 -1.08
CA LEU A 311 15.83 6.70 -2.27
C LEU A 311 14.84 6.33 -3.37
N LEU A 312 14.99 6.93 -4.54
CA LEU A 312 14.09 6.77 -5.67
C LEU A 312 14.92 6.32 -6.86
N ALA A 313 14.57 5.15 -7.38
CA ALA A 313 15.16 4.64 -8.59
C ALA A 313 14.77 5.53 -9.79
N SER A 314 15.70 5.82 -10.69
CA SER A 314 15.41 6.57 -11.93
C SER A 314 14.73 5.71 -13.01
N THR A 315 14.77 4.38 -12.90
CA THR A 315 13.99 3.48 -13.78
C THR A 315 12.51 3.79 -13.81
N ASP A 316 11.90 3.57 -14.98
CA ASP A 316 10.45 3.45 -15.14
C ASP A 316 9.87 2.51 -14.07
N PRO A 317 8.77 2.87 -13.39
CA PRO A 317 8.14 2.01 -12.40
C PRO A 317 7.76 0.67 -13.05
N THR A 318 8.47 -0.40 -12.69
CA THR A 318 8.16 -1.73 -13.21
C THR A 318 6.81 -2.20 -12.68
N ASP A 319 5.94 -2.67 -13.56
CA ASP A 319 4.68 -3.30 -13.17
C ASP A 319 4.94 -4.41 -12.14
N ILE A 320 4.27 -4.30 -10.99
CA ILE A 320 4.42 -5.13 -9.78
C ILE A 320 4.24 -6.63 -10.04
N TRP A 321 3.68 -6.98 -11.20
CA TRP A 321 3.28 -8.34 -11.54
C TRP A 321 4.42 -9.36 -11.57
N LEU A 322 5.69 -8.97 -11.72
CA LEU A 322 6.80 -9.92 -11.91
C LEU A 322 8.13 -9.54 -11.21
N SER A 323 8.09 -8.88 -10.05
CA SER A 323 9.33 -8.61 -9.31
C SER A 323 9.89 -9.88 -8.60
N PRO A 324 11.15 -10.28 -8.84
CA PRO A 324 11.81 -11.39 -8.15
C PRO A 324 12.13 -11.09 -6.67
N SER A 325 11.92 -9.85 -6.22
CA SER A 325 12.18 -9.36 -4.85
C SER A 325 11.10 -9.76 -3.84
N VAL A 326 10.02 -10.42 -4.28
CA VAL A 326 8.93 -10.89 -3.41
C VAL A 326 9.13 -12.38 -3.11
N PRO A 327 9.77 -12.76 -1.98
CA PRO A 327 10.00 -14.16 -1.63
C PRO A 327 8.71 -14.97 -1.43
N LEU A 328 7.54 -14.31 -1.32
CA LEU A 328 6.22 -14.94 -1.26
C LEU A 328 5.43 -14.88 -2.58
N GLY A 329 5.72 -13.94 -3.49
CA GLY A 329 4.92 -13.67 -4.69
C GLY A 329 5.02 -14.80 -5.71
N ILE A 330 6.24 -15.31 -5.95
CA ILE A 330 6.47 -16.46 -6.82
C ILE A 330 5.88 -17.75 -6.21
N PRO A 331 6.12 -18.09 -4.93
CA PRO A 331 5.46 -19.23 -4.30
C PRO A 331 3.92 -19.14 -4.33
N LEU A 332 3.35 -17.97 -4.10
CA LEU A 332 1.89 -17.76 -4.14
C LEU A 332 1.31 -17.79 -5.54
N PHE A 333 2.03 -17.27 -6.54
CA PHE A 333 1.65 -17.42 -7.94
C PHE A 333 1.69 -18.88 -8.36
N ILE A 334 2.72 -19.63 -7.94
CA ILE A 334 2.80 -21.08 -8.14
C ILE A 334 1.63 -21.77 -7.44
N LEU A 335 1.25 -21.36 -6.23
CA LEU A 335 0.14 -21.92 -5.46
C LEU A 335 -1.22 -21.60 -6.10
N LEU A 336 -1.44 -20.37 -6.55
CA LEU A 336 -2.60 -19.92 -7.33
C LEU A 336 -2.71 -20.72 -8.63
N LEU A 337 -1.63 -20.78 -9.41
CA LEU A 337 -1.57 -21.52 -10.67
C LEU A 337 -1.83 -23.01 -10.42
N SER A 338 -1.29 -23.56 -9.33
CA SER A 338 -1.56 -24.93 -8.89
C SER A 338 -3.02 -25.15 -8.56
N PHE A 339 -3.68 -24.22 -7.84
CA PHE A 339 -5.12 -24.31 -7.56
C PHE A 339 -5.98 -24.14 -8.80
N ILE A 340 -5.61 -23.25 -9.72
CA ILE A 340 -6.30 -23.08 -10.99
C ILE A 340 -6.14 -24.36 -11.82
N ILE A 341 -4.93 -24.90 -11.95
CA ILE A 341 -4.67 -26.14 -12.70
C ILE A 341 -5.41 -27.31 -12.05
N LEU A 342 -5.30 -27.51 -10.74
CA LEU A 342 -5.98 -28.57 -10.01
C LEU A 342 -7.50 -28.43 -10.12
N GLY A 343 -8.02 -27.22 -9.93
CA GLY A 343 -9.42 -26.88 -10.10
C GLY A 343 -9.91 -27.14 -11.51
N THR A 344 -9.12 -26.80 -12.53
CA THR A 344 -9.43 -27.01 -13.95
C THR A 344 -9.39 -28.49 -14.32
N ILE A 345 -8.42 -29.26 -13.82
CA ILE A 345 -8.32 -30.72 -13.99
C ILE A 345 -9.53 -31.42 -13.36
N ILE A 346 -10.03 -30.92 -12.23
CA ILE A 346 -11.23 -31.42 -11.56
C ILE A 346 -12.52 -30.97 -12.25
N LEU A 347 -12.57 -29.73 -12.76
CA LEU A 347 -13.73 -29.14 -13.43
C LEU A 347 -13.93 -29.71 -14.84
N ILE A 348 -12.91 -29.90 -15.66
CA ILE A 348 -13.03 -30.39 -17.04
C ILE A 348 -13.83 -31.71 -17.15
N PRO A 349 -13.54 -32.78 -16.39
CA PRO A 349 -14.32 -34.02 -16.45
C PRO A 349 -15.75 -33.83 -15.92
N ASN A 350 -15.95 -32.94 -14.93
CA ASN A 350 -17.27 -32.64 -14.37
C ASN A 350 -18.12 -31.76 -15.29
N ILE A 351 -17.55 -30.78 -16.00
CA ILE A 351 -18.21 -29.93 -16.99
C ILE A 351 -18.68 -30.76 -18.18
N ARG A 352 -17.88 -31.74 -18.63
CA ARG A 352 -18.29 -32.69 -19.68
C ARG A 352 -19.52 -33.50 -19.25
N LYS A 353 -19.60 -33.94 -17.99
CA LYS A 353 -20.81 -34.57 -17.43
C LYS A 353 -21.98 -33.57 -17.29
N MET A 354 -21.73 -32.32 -16.90
CA MET A 354 -22.78 -31.29 -16.75
C MET A 354 -23.41 -30.83 -18.07
N ARG A 355 -22.66 -30.81 -19.18
CA ARG A 355 -23.20 -30.50 -20.52
C ARG A 355 -24.31 -31.46 -20.95
N VAL A 356 -24.24 -32.72 -20.52
CA VAL A 356 -25.24 -33.76 -20.83
C VAL A 356 -26.54 -33.58 -20.03
N ARG A 357 -26.51 -32.86 -18.89
CA ARG A 357 -27.67 -32.62 -18.00
C ARG A 357 -28.05 -31.14 -17.84
N GLN A 358 -27.62 -30.29 -18.77
CA GLN A 358 -27.65 -28.83 -18.61
C GLN A 358 -29.07 -28.28 -18.38
N GLN A 359 -30.09 -28.84 -19.03
CA GLN A 359 -31.49 -28.42 -18.87
C GLN A 359 -32.09 -28.79 -17.50
N GLU A 360 -31.85 -30.00 -17.00
CA GLU A 360 -32.27 -30.41 -15.64
C GLU A 360 -31.60 -29.56 -14.55
N ILE A 361 -30.33 -29.20 -14.75
CA ILE A 361 -29.58 -28.36 -13.82
C ILE A 361 -30.17 -26.94 -13.79
N ILE A 362 -30.47 -26.34 -14.95
CA ILE A 362 -31.07 -25.00 -15.03
C ILE A 362 -32.46 -24.97 -14.37
N GLU A 363 -33.30 -25.98 -14.58
CA GLU A 363 -34.61 -26.06 -13.94
C GLU A 363 -34.52 -26.26 -12.42
N LYS A 364 -33.60 -27.12 -11.95
CA LYS A 364 -33.35 -27.33 -10.52
C LYS A 364 -32.75 -26.07 -9.86
N MET A 365 -31.86 -25.34 -10.53
CA MET A 365 -31.33 -24.06 -10.02
C MET A 365 -32.38 -22.95 -9.94
N LYS A 366 -33.31 -22.86 -10.89
CA LYS A 366 -34.42 -21.87 -10.84
C LYS A 366 -35.32 -22.05 -9.61
N LYS A 367 -35.43 -23.28 -9.08
CA LYS A 367 -36.16 -23.58 -7.82
C LYS A 367 -35.37 -23.20 -6.56
N ARG A 368 -34.05 -22.99 -6.66
CA ARG A 368 -33.13 -22.85 -5.51
C ARG A 368 -32.66 -21.40 -5.29
N LYS A 369 -33.63 -20.50 -5.06
CA LYS A 369 -33.38 -19.06 -4.88
C LYS A 369 -32.47 -18.70 -3.70
N LEU A 370 -32.42 -19.54 -2.65
CA LEU A 370 -31.69 -19.26 -1.41
C LEU A 370 -30.16 -19.28 -1.60
N ALA A 371 -29.60 -20.30 -2.24
CA ALA A 371 -28.15 -20.39 -2.41
C ALA A 371 -27.61 -19.32 -3.37
N ILE A 372 -28.36 -19.02 -4.43
CA ILE A 372 -28.05 -17.92 -5.34
C ILE A 372 -28.06 -16.59 -4.57
N ALA A 373 -29.11 -16.32 -3.79
CA ALA A 373 -29.21 -15.09 -3.01
C ALA A 373 -28.06 -14.95 -1.97
N VAL A 374 -27.71 -16.03 -1.28
CA VAL A 374 -26.62 -16.03 -0.29
C VAL A 374 -25.26 -15.85 -0.95
N ASN A 375 -25.00 -16.52 -2.07
CA ASN A 375 -23.73 -16.37 -2.79
C ASN A 375 -23.59 -14.95 -3.34
N VAL A 376 -24.66 -14.38 -3.92
CA VAL A 376 -24.68 -12.98 -4.37
C VAL A 376 -24.44 -12.04 -3.20
N LEU A 377 -25.08 -12.27 -2.04
CA LEU A 377 -24.88 -11.45 -0.85
C LEU A 377 -23.44 -11.55 -0.33
N ALA A 378 -22.88 -12.75 -0.25
CA ALA A 378 -21.51 -12.98 0.21
C ALA A 378 -20.47 -12.32 -0.72
N ILE A 379 -20.63 -12.48 -2.03
CA ILE A 379 -19.80 -11.82 -3.05
C ILE A 379 -19.97 -10.30 -2.98
N SER A 380 -21.19 -9.79 -2.79
CA SER A 380 -21.44 -8.36 -2.69
C SER A 380 -20.79 -7.77 -1.44
N LEU A 381 -20.95 -8.43 -0.28
CA LEU A 381 -20.29 -8.03 0.96
C LEU A 381 -18.78 -8.02 0.82
N MET A 382 -18.16 -9.08 0.29
CA MET A 382 -16.71 -9.12 0.08
C MET A 382 -16.23 -8.06 -0.90
N THR A 383 -16.93 -7.85 -2.02
CA THR A 383 -16.59 -6.79 -2.99
C THR A 383 -16.72 -5.41 -2.36
N ILE A 384 -17.76 -5.16 -1.56
CA ILE A 384 -17.94 -3.89 -0.84
C ILE A 384 -16.84 -3.70 0.21
N THR A 385 -16.52 -4.73 0.98
CA THR A 385 -15.42 -4.69 1.95
C THR A 385 -14.10 -4.42 1.25
N PHE A 386 -13.82 -5.06 0.12
CA PHE A 386 -12.63 -4.83 -0.68
C PHE A 386 -12.57 -3.41 -1.25
N LEU A 387 -13.69 -2.90 -1.78
CA LEU A 387 -13.76 -1.58 -2.39
C LEU A 387 -13.65 -0.47 -1.34
N LEU A 388 -14.30 -0.62 -0.19
CA LEU A 388 -14.12 0.26 0.97
C LEU A 388 -12.67 0.23 1.47
N PHE A 389 -12.05 -0.95 1.48
CA PHE A 389 -10.66 -1.12 1.88
C PHE A 389 -9.67 -0.45 0.91
N LEU A 390 -9.86 -0.62 -0.40
CA LEU A 390 -9.07 0.07 -1.43
C LEU A 390 -9.21 1.59 -1.38
N LEU A 391 -10.44 2.08 -1.16
CA LEU A 391 -10.71 3.52 -0.96
C LEU A 391 -10.03 4.05 0.30
N GLN A 392 -10.05 3.28 1.39
CA GLN A 392 -9.44 3.66 2.67
C GLN A 392 -7.91 3.75 2.61
N ILE A 393 -7.26 2.80 1.94
CA ILE A 393 -5.80 2.76 1.77
C ILE A 393 -5.33 3.78 0.75
N ASN A 394 -6.25 4.37 -0.01
CA ASN A 394 -5.93 5.33 -1.05
C ASN A 394 -4.95 4.72 -2.09
N VAL A 395 -5.12 3.43 -2.41
CA VAL A 395 -4.23 2.67 -3.33
C VAL A 395 -4.09 3.36 -4.68
N PHE A 396 -5.11 4.10 -5.12
CA PHE A 396 -5.08 4.86 -6.36
C PHE A 396 -4.13 6.08 -6.33
N ASN A 397 -3.68 6.51 -5.15
CA ASN A 397 -2.86 7.70 -4.94
C ASN A 397 -1.52 7.42 -4.25
N GLN A 398 -1.29 6.20 -3.75
CA GLN A 398 0.01 5.77 -3.26
C GLN A 398 0.70 4.90 -4.31
N THR A 399 1.89 5.30 -4.75
CA THR A 399 2.80 4.39 -5.44
C THR A 399 3.02 3.19 -4.52
N LEU A 400 2.75 1.98 -5.02
CA LEU A 400 2.91 0.74 -4.24
C LEU A 400 4.41 0.51 -4.00
N ILE A 401 4.93 1.15 -2.96
CA ILE A 401 6.33 1.07 -2.56
C ILE A 401 6.54 -0.25 -1.79
N ILE A 402 7.59 -0.97 -2.16
CA ILE A 402 8.01 -2.21 -1.50
C ILE A 402 8.40 -1.89 -0.05
N GLY A 403 7.90 -2.67 0.92
CA GLY A 403 8.17 -2.46 2.35
C GLY A 403 7.15 -1.56 3.07
N ASN A 404 6.24 -0.90 2.36
CA ASN A 404 5.12 -0.18 2.96
C ASN A 404 4.06 -1.17 3.48
N SER A 405 3.59 -0.97 4.72
CA SER A 405 2.53 -1.77 5.36
C SER A 405 1.26 -1.83 4.51
N MET A 406 0.91 -0.75 3.81
CA MET A 406 -0.25 -0.66 2.93
C MET A 406 -0.17 -1.65 1.76
N THR A 407 0.98 -1.73 1.08
CA THR A 407 1.24 -2.68 -0.01
C THR A 407 1.10 -4.12 0.47
N GLN A 408 1.63 -4.43 1.66
CA GLN A 408 1.52 -5.77 2.24
C GLN A 408 0.07 -6.17 2.55
N ILE A 409 -0.76 -5.26 3.08
CA ILE A 409 -2.15 -5.61 3.36
C ILE A 409 -2.93 -5.85 2.06
N THR A 410 -2.73 -5.04 1.02
CA THR A 410 -3.39 -5.24 -0.26
C THR A 410 -3.05 -6.62 -0.83
N ILE A 411 -1.77 -7.01 -0.82
CA ILE A 411 -1.33 -8.34 -1.28
C ILE A 411 -1.98 -9.45 -0.46
N VAL A 412 -1.94 -9.36 0.86
CA VAL A 412 -2.50 -10.36 1.78
C VAL A 412 -4.01 -10.48 1.62
N PHE A 413 -4.72 -9.38 1.47
CA PHE A 413 -6.17 -9.38 1.31
C PHE A 413 -6.58 -10.00 -0.04
N ILE A 414 -5.88 -9.65 -1.13
CA ILE A 414 -6.10 -10.24 -2.46
C ILE A 414 -5.83 -11.75 -2.41
N LEU A 415 -4.76 -12.17 -1.74
CA LEU A 415 -4.40 -13.57 -1.56
C LEU A 415 -5.50 -14.34 -0.82
N VAL A 416 -5.94 -13.85 0.34
CA VAL A 416 -7.02 -14.48 1.10
C VAL A 416 -8.31 -14.54 0.28
N SER A 417 -8.62 -13.48 -0.48
CA SER A 417 -9.77 -13.46 -1.38
C SER A 417 -9.65 -14.48 -2.51
N ILE A 418 -8.48 -14.60 -3.14
CA ILE A 418 -8.19 -15.61 -4.16
C ILE A 418 -8.38 -17.02 -3.60
N PHE A 419 -7.81 -17.31 -2.43
CA PHE A 419 -7.99 -18.59 -1.75
C PHE A 419 -9.47 -18.83 -1.47
N TRP A 420 -10.18 -17.81 -1.02
CA TRP A 420 -11.61 -17.90 -0.76
C TRP A 420 -12.42 -18.23 -2.03
N TYR A 421 -12.18 -17.55 -3.15
CA TYR A 421 -12.88 -17.85 -4.40
C TYR A 421 -12.48 -19.20 -4.99
N GLY A 422 -11.20 -19.57 -4.90
CA GLY A 422 -10.68 -20.84 -5.43
C GLY A 422 -11.13 -22.07 -4.63
N MET A 423 -11.26 -21.94 -3.31
CA MET A 423 -11.66 -23.04 -2.45
C MET A 423 -13.16 -23.32 -2.50
N LEU A 424 -14.02 -22.38 -2.93
CA LEU A 424 -15.46 -22.59 -3.13
C LEU A 424 -15.79 -23.79 -4.05
N PRO A 425 -15.36 -23.80 -5.33
CA PRO A 425 -15.62 -24.92 -6.24
C PRO A 425 -14.85 -26.17 -5.82
N LEU A 426 -13.64 -26.01 -5.26
CA LEU A 426 -12.82 -27.13 -4.81
C LEU A 426 -13.50 -27.89 -3.67
N THR A 427 -14.07 -27.19 -2.69
CA THR A 427 -14.76 -27.80 -1.54
C THR A 427 -15.91 -28.67 -2.02
N ALA A 428 -16.70 -28.16 -2.97
CA ALA A 428 -17.83 -28.91 -3.49
C ALA A 428 -17.41 -30.15 -4.32
N ALA A 429 -16.32 -30.05 -5.08
CA ALA A 429 -15.79 -31.18 -5.83
C ALA A 429 -15.23 -32.28 -4.90
N ILE A 430 -14.46 -31.89 -3.89
CA ILE A 430 -13.93 -32.83 -2.90
C ILE A 430 -15.07 -33.46 -2.09
N TYR A 431 -16.10 -32.68 -1.73
CA TYR A 431 -17.31 -33.19 -1.08
C TYR A 431 -17.91 -34.38 -1.83
N ASN A 432 -18.19 -34.19 -3.13
CA ASN A 432 -18.83 -35.20 -3.96
C ASN A 432 -17.94 -36.45 -4.11
N GLN A 433 -16.63 -36.26 -4.28
CA GLN A 433 -15.71 -37.37 -4.50
C GLN A 433 -15.46 -38.21 -3.24
N PHE A 434 -15.36 -37.59 -2.06
CA PHE A 434 -14.90 -38.25 -0.85
C PHE A 434 -16.01 -38.62 0.15
N ALA A 435 -17.21 -38.04 0.04
CA ALA A 435 -18.31 -38.31 0.99
C ALA A 435 -18.62 -39.81 1.19
N PRO A 436 -18.70 -40.67 0.14
CA PRO A 436 -18.95 -42.11 0.32
C PRO A 436 -17.86 -42.82 1.13
N ARG A 437 -16.59 -42.45 0.93
CA ARG A 437 -15.46 -43.04 1.65
C ARG A 437 -15.47 -42.65 3.13
N PHE A 438 -15.81 -41.40 3.43
CA PHE A 438 -15.91 -40.93 4.81
C PHE A 438 -17.12 -41.50 5.55
N ALA A 439 -18.28 -41.61 4.89
CA ALA A 439 -19.44 -42.33 5.42
C ALA A 439 -19.04 -43.74 5.90
N MET A 440 -18.22 -44.44 5.11
CA MET A 440 -17.68 -45.74 5.49
C MET A 440 -16.76 -45.71 6.72
N ILE A 441 -15.96 -44.65 6.89
CA ILE A 441 -15.12 -44.49 8.09
C ILE A 441 -16.01 -44.43 9.34
N PHE A 442 -17.11 -43.67 9.33
CA PHE A 442 -18.03 -43.61 10.46
C PHE A 442 -18.71 -44.96 10.75
N ILE A 443 -19.10 -45.71 9.72
CA ILE A 443 -19.62 -47.08 9.86
C ILE A 443 -18.59 -48.00 10.54
N LYS A 444 -17.32 -47.96 10.09
CA LYS A 444 -16.22 -48.74 10.69
C LYS A 444 -15.95 -48.33 12.13
N LEU A 445 -15.93 -47.03 12.40
CA LEU A 445 -15.71 -46.48 13.75
C LEU A 445 -16.84 -46.91 14.68
N ARG A 446 -18.10 -46.86 14.23
CA ARG A 446 -19.24 -47.36 15.02
C ARG A 446 -19.15 -48.86 15.28
N LYS A 447 -18.77 -49.66 14.28
CA LYS A 447 -18.53 -51.12 14.44
C LYS A 447 -17.42 -51.40 15.45
N LEU A 448 -16.38 -50.57 15.52
CA LEU A 448 -15.34 -50.66 16.54
C LEU A 448 -15.93 -50.45 17.95
N PHE A 449 -16.77 -49.42 18.15
CA PHE A 449 -17.45 -49.20 19.43
C PHE A 449 -18.40 -50.34 19.81
N PHE A 450 -19.04 -51.00 18.84
CA PHE A 450 -19.85 -52.19 19.10
C PHE A 450 -19.06 -53.38 19.63
N LYS A 451 -17.77 -53.51 19.27
CA LYS A 451 -16.90 -54.54 19.88
C LYS A 451 -16.71 -54.32 21.39
N ILE A 452 -16.81 -53.07 21.83
CA ILE A 452 -16.68 -52.69 23.25
C ILE A 452 -18.00 -53.00 23.99
N SER A 453 -19.17 -52.83 23.34
CA SER A 453 -20.48 -53.05 23.97
C SER A 453 -20.95 -54.52 23.93
N LYS A 454 -20.24 -55.44 24.60
CA LYS A 454 -20.49 -56.90 24.52
C LYS A 454 -21.91 -57.35 24.96
N ASN A 455 -22.63 -56.55 25.74
CA ASN A 455 -23.95 -56.88 26.30
C ASN A 455 -25.12 -56.75 25.30
N TYR A 456 -24.87 -56.27 24.09
CA TYR A 456 -25.89 -56.00 23.08
C TYR A 456 -25.60 -56.77 21.79
N ASN A 457 -26.65 -57.16 21.08
CA ASN A 457 -26.59 -57.52 19.67
C ASN A 457 -26.67 -56.21 18.88
N ASN A 458 -25.63 -55.92 18.11
CA ASN A 458 -25.55 -54.70 17.32
C ASN A 458 -25.44 -55.09 15.84
N ASP A 459 -26.27 -54.49 15.01
CA ASP A 459 -26.20 -54.60 13.56
C ASP A 459 -26.26 -53.22 12.90
N ILE A 460 -25.74 -53.14 11.68
CA ILE A 460 -25.84 -51.96 10.83
C ILE A 460 -26.74 -52.33 9.65
N LEU A 461 -27.75 -51.51 9.42
CA LEU A 461 -28.84 -51.80 8.48
C LEU A 461 -29.14 -50.55 7.65
N VAL A 462 -29.66 -50.76 6.44
CA VAL A 462 -30.18 -49.71 5.58
C VAL A 462 -31.70 -49.70 5.71
N LEU A 463 -32.28 -48.56 6.12
CA LEU A 463 -33.73 -48.36 6.14
C LEU A 463 -34.23 -47.86 4.80
N ASP A 464 -35.40 -48.36 4.40
CA ASP A 464 -36.16 -47.78 3.30
C ASP A 464 -36.74 -46.42 3.73
N MET A 465 -36.19 -45.34 3.18
CA MET A 465 -36.57 -43.97 3.50
C MET A 465 -37.80 -43.47 2.72
N GLY A 466 -38.36 -44.28 1.81
CA GLY A 466 -39.51 -43.94 0.97
C GLY A 466 -39.30 -42.69 0.08
N ASP A 467 -40.39 -42.11 -0.43
CA ASP A 467 -40.39 -40.88 -1.24
C ASP A 467 -40.19 -39.60 -0.39
N ARG A 468 -39.24 -39.59 0.55
CA ARG A 468 -38.92 -38.36 1.29
C ARG A 468 -38.27 -37.32 0.36
N GLN A 469 -39.12 -36.47 -0.21
CA GLN A 469 -38.71 -35.33 -1.02
C GLN A 469 -38.42 -34.13 -0.12
N GLU A 470 -37.14 -33.72 -0.12
CA GLU A 470 -36.58 -32.48 0.42
C GLU A 470 -36.38 -32.34 1.93
N ILE A 471 -35.14 -31.96 2.29
CA ILE A 471 -34.72 -31.63 3.66
C ILE A 471 -35.20 -30.20 4.00
N GLY A 472 -35.93 -30.04 5.10
CA GLY A 472 -36.38 -28.72 5.57
C GLY A 472 -35.23 -27.75 5.91
N ILE A 473 -35.45 -26.45 5.70
CA ILE A 473 -34.46 -25.37 5.87
C ILE A 473 -33.77 -25.40 7.25
N VAL A 474 -34.52 -25.68 8.32
CA VAL A 474 -33.97 -25.75 9.69
C VAL A 474 -32.92 -26.84 9.82
N ILE A 475 -33.14 -28.00 9.18
CA ILE A 475 -32.16 -29.08 9.17
C ILE A 475 -30.94 -28.63 8.35
N LYS A 476 -31.14 -27.94 7.21
CA LYS A 476 -30.04 -27.37 6.42
C LYS A 476 -29.18 -26.40 7.26
N ILE A 477 -29.79 -25.52 8.05
CA ILE A 477 -29.05 -24.60 8.95
C ILE A 477 -28.30 -25.36 10.05
N LYS A 478 -28.93 -26.36 10.68
CA LYS A 478 -28.25 -27.21 11.67
C LYS A 478 -27.05 -27.96 11.07
N ARG A 479 -27.13 -28.31 9.79
CA ARG A 479 -26.04 -28.92 9.06
C ARG A 479 -24.85 -27.95 8.89
N VAL A 480 -25.12 -26.64 8.73
CA VAL A 480 -24.08 -25.61 8.54
C VAL A 480 -23.41 -25.15 9.84
N LEU A 481 -24.17 -25.08 10.93
CA LEU A 481 -23.75 -24.39 12.13
C LEU A 481 -22.51 -25.01 12.80
N LEU A 482 -22.42 -26.34 12.82
CA LEU A 482 -21.34 -27.06 13.49
C LEU A 482 -19.94 -26.85 12.84
N PRO A 483 -19.74 -27.07 11.53
CA PRO A 483 -18.46 -26.82 10.88
C PRO A 483 -18.09 -25.35 10.91
N LEU A 484 -19.08 -24.46 10.74
CA LEU A 484 -18.89 -23.02 10.87
C LEU A 484 -18.27 -22.67 12.23
N LEU A 485 -18.90 -23.11 13.33
CA LEU A 485 -18.42 -22.81 14.68
C LEU A 485 -17.02 -23.38 14.96
N LEU A 486 -16.74 -24.60 14.48
CA LEU A 486 -15.41 -25.21 14.58
C LEU A 486 -14.36 -24.42 13.81
N SER A 487 -14.70 -23.94 12.62
CA SER A 487 -13.76 -23.22 11.76
C SER A 487 -13.45 -21.84 12.33
N ILE A 488 -14.47 -21.15 12.83
CA ILE A 488 -14.29 -19.89 13.54
C ILE A 488 -13.43 -20.11 14.78
N ALA A 489 -13.68 -21.19 15.54
CA ALA A 489 -12.87 -21.53 16.72
C ALA A 489 -11.39 -21.72 16.38
N VAL A 490 -11.09 -22.46 15.30
CA VAL A 490 -9.71 -22.66 14.83
C VAL A 490 -9.07 -21.35 14.36
N GLY A 491 -9.81 -20.50 13.62
CA GLY A 491 -9.31 -19.19 13.20
C GLY A 491 -8.96 -18.30 14.38
N PHE A 492 -9.88 -18.16 15.35
CA PHE A 492 -9.65 -17.35 16.56
C PHE A 492 -8.54 -17.91 17.45
N TYR A 493 -8.48 -19.23 17.61
CA TYR A 493 -7.39 -19.87 18.35
C TYR A 493 -6.03 -19.62 17.69
N SER A 494 -5.96 -19.78 16.37
CA SER A 494 -4.74 -19.58 15.59
C SER A 494 -4.26 -18.15 15.72
N TYR A 495 -5.16 -17.16 15.59
CA TYR A 495 -4.83 -15.76 15.75
C TYR A 495 -4.35 -15.44 17.17
N ASN A 496 -5.11 -15.80 18.21
CA ASN A 496 -4.73 -15.52 19.61
C ASN A 496 -3.38 -16.13 20.01
N THR A 497 -3.04 -17.30 19.45
CA THR A 497 -1.81 -18.01 19.81
C THR A 497 -0.63 -17.53 18.97
N LEU A 498 -0.82 -17.35 17.66
CA LEU A 498 0.27 -17.09 16.72
C LEU A 498 0.53 -15.60 16.52
N ALA A 499 -0.47 -14.72 16.67
CA ALA A 499 -0.28 -13.28 16.46
C ALA A 499 0.81 -12.70 17.37
N PRO A 500 0.81 -12.96 18.70
CA PRO A 500 1.88 -12.46 19.56
C PRO A 500 3.26 -13.04 19.22
N ILE A 501 3.31 -14.32 18.81
CA ILE A 501 4.56 -15.02 18.47
C ILE A 501 5.18 -14.45 17.19
N LEU A 502 4.35 -14.11 16.22
CA LEU A 502 4.76 -13.60 14.91
C LEU A 502 4.81 -12.07 14.85
N GLY A 503 4.59 -11.39 15.98
CA GLY A 503 4.68 -9.92 16.09
C GLY A 503 3.52 -9.16 15.47
N TYR A 504 2.37 -9.81 15.25
CA TYR A 504 1.15 -9.11 14.83
C TYR A 504 0.45 -8.51 16.04
N SER A 505 -0.02 -7.28 15.88
CA SER A 505 -0.73 -6.58 16.96
C SER A 505 -2.07 -7.26 17.27
N THR A 506 -2.41 -7.39 18.55
CA THR A 506 -3.70 -7.89 19.04
C THR A 506 -4.66 -6.77 19.44
N GLY A 507 -4.21 -5.52 19.39
CA GLY A 507 -4.99 -4.33 19.70
C GLY A 507 -4.42 -3.12 18.96
N PHE A 508 -5.12 -2.00 19.01
CA PHE A 508 -4.63 -0.75 18.45
C PHE A 508 -5.37 0.41 19.09
N ASP A 509 -4.66 1.51 19.31
CA ASP A 509 -5.22 2.67 20.01
C ASP A 509 -6.04 3.55 19.05
N GLN A 510 -5.62 3.67 17.79
CA GLN A 510 -6.28 4.54 16.81
C GLN A 510 -6.56 3.80 15.49
N PHE A 511 -7.75 4.02 14.95
CA PHE A 511 -8.12 3.54 13.62
C PHE A 511 -7.18 4.12 12.55
N GLY A 512 -6.54 3.26 11.75
CA GLY A 512 -5.57 3.67 10.73
C GLY A 512 -4.13 3.82 11.22
N SER A 513 -3.81 3.43 12.46
CA SER A 513 -2.43 3.37 12.95
C SER A 513 -1.64 2.19 12.33
N THR A 514 -0.32 2.20 12.48
CA THR A 514 0.54 1.08 12.07
C THR A 514 0.15 -0.22 12.78
N GLU A 515 -0.24 -0.16 14.05
CA GLU A 515 -0.73 -1.31 14.82
C GLU A 515 -2.05 -1.85 14.26
N PHE A 516 -2.97 -0.97 13.86
CA PHE A 516 -4.21 -1.37 13.18
C PHE A 516 -3.94 -2.10 11.87
N PHE A 517 -2.98 -1.61 11.09
CA PHE A 517 -2.57 -2.25 9.85
C PHE A 517 -1.93 -3.61 10.08
N ASN A 518 -1.00 -3.72 11.04
CA ASN A 518 -0.40 -4.98 11.44
C ASN A 518 -1.45 -5.98 11.99
N PHE A 519 -2.42 -5.48 12.76
CA PHE A 519 -3.56 -6.26 13.23
C PHE A 519 -4.37 -6.83 12.05
N LEU A 520 -4.71 -6.02 11.04
CA LEU A 520 -5.46 -6.48 9.87
C LEU A 520 -4.71 -7.51 9.03
N VAL A 521 -3.40 -7.33 8.82
CA VAL A 521 -2.57 -8.35 8.14
C VAL A 521 -2.61 -9.66 8.92
N GLY A 522 -2.30 -9.60 10.22
CA GLY A 522 -2.29 -10.76 11.09
C GLY A 522 -3.64 -11.45 11.13
N TYR A 523 -4.73 -10.69 11.18
CA TYR A 523 -6.09 -11.23 11.20
C TYR A 523 -6.41 -11.97 9.89
N ASN A 524 -6.07 -11.41 8.73
CA ASN A 524 -6.31 -12.09 7.45
C ASN A 524 -5.48 -13.38 7.32
N VAL A 525 -4.19 -13.35 7.68
CA VAL A 525 -3.29 -14.51 7.52
C VAL A 525 -3.49 -15.57 8.60
N LEU A 526 -3.67 -15.18 9.86
CA LEU A 526 -3.69 -16.10 11.00
C LEU A 526 -5.09 -16.41 11.53
N CYS A 527 -6.11 -15.61 11.18
CA CYS A 527 -7.50 -15.92 11.51
C CYS A 527 -8.26 -16.42 10.28
N MET A 528 -8.43 -15.58 9.26
CA MET A 528 -9.30 -15.86 8.11
C MET A 528 -8.82 -17.04 7.28
N LEU A 529 -7.53 -17.10 6.95
CA LEU A 529 -6.99 -18.21 6.15
C LEU A 529 -7.11 -19.56 6.88
N PRO A 530 -6.67 -19.73 8.15
CA PRO A 530 -6.92 -20.96 8.91
C PRO A 530 -8.39 -21.29 9.08
N MET A 531 -9.27 -20.28 9.21
CA MET A 531 -10.72 -20.48 9.25
C MET A 531 -11.23 -21.08 7.94
N ILE A 532 -10.85 -20.53 6.78
CA ILE A 532 -11.24 -21.07 5.47
C ILE A 532 -10.71 -22.50 5.29
N LEU A 533 -9.44 -22.75 5.62
CA LEU A 533 -8.81 -24.07 5.48
C LEU A 533 -9.45 -25.12 6.40
N SER A 534 -9.62 -24.79 7.69
CA SER A 534 -10.26 -25.68 8.66
C SER A 534 -11.71 -25.95 8.30
N PHE A 535 -12.41 -24.97 7.75
CA PHE A 535 -13.75 -25.17 7.22
C PHE A 535 -13.80 -26.24 6.15
N VAL A 536 -12.91 -26.19 5.17
CA VAL A 536 -12.85 -27.22 4.12
C VAL A 536 -12.62 -28.60 4.73
N ILE A 537 -11.71 -28.71 5.71
CA ILE A 537 -11.41 -29.96 6.41
C ILE A 537 -12.63 -30.48 7.18
N PHE A 538 -13.27 -29.64 8.02
CA PHE A 538 -14.40 -30.05 8.85
C PHE A 538 -15.65 -30.37 8.03
N SER A 539 -15.81 -29.65 6.93
CA SER A 539 -16.90 -29.88 5.98
C SER A 539 -16.78 -31.33 5.41
N PHE A 540 -15.58 -31.86 5.14
CA PHE A 540 -15.43 -33.26 4.70
C PHE A 540 -15.99 -34.31 5.68
N PHE A 541 -15.77 -34.14 6.98
CA PHE A 541 -16.30 -35.06 8.00
C PHE A 541 -17.83 -35.05 8.03
N ILE A 542 -18.42 -33.96 7.59
CA ILE A 542 -19.82 -33.69 7.72
C ILE A 542 -20.58 -34.20 6.49
N ALA A 543 -19.98 -34.08 5.29
CA ALA A 543 -20.49 -34.65 4.06
C ALA A 543 -20.82 -36.15 4.20
N GLY A 544 -19.90 -36.92 4.80
CA GLY A 544 -20.09 -38.36 5.03
C GLY A 544 -21.23 -38.66 5.99
N ASN A 545 -21.41 -37.86 7.05
CA ASN A 545 -22.53 -38.04 7.98
C ASN A 545 -23.89 -37.74 7.36
N TYR A 546 -23.96 -36.75 6.45
CA TYR A 546 -25.20 -36.46 5.73
C TYR A 546 -25.53 -37.53 4.71
N LEU A 547 -24.51 -38.07 4.03
CA LEU A 547 -24.75 -39.18 3.12
C LEU A 547 -25.30 -40.40 3.87
N LEU A 548 -24.87 -40.66 5.11
CA LEU A 548 -25.44 -41.73 5.94
C LEU A 548 -26.90 -41.49 6.31
N ASP A 549 -27.27 -40.25 6.66
CA ASP A 549 -28.67 -39.87 6.90
C ASP A 549 -29.51 -40.05 5.64
N ASP A 550 -29.02 -39.54 4.51
CA ASP A 550 -29.77 -39.53 3.26
C ASP A 550 -29.85 -40.94 2.64
N ALA A 551 -28.87 -41.81 2.89
CA ALA A 551 -28.88 -43.24 2.54
C ALA A 551 -29.65 -44.11 3.55
N GLY A 552 -30.19 -43.56 4.64
CA GLY A 552 -30.94 -44.34 5.64
C GLY A 552 -30.11 -45.35 6.42
N VAL A 553 -28.80 -45.13 6.57
CA VAL A 553 -27.92 -46.06 7.30
C VAL A 553 -28.09 -45.87 8.80
N VAL A 554 -28.65 -46.89 9.45
CA VAL A 554 -28.90 -46.92 10.89
C VAL A 554 -28.14 -48.07 11.55
N TYR A 555 -28.03 -47.98 12.87
CA TYR A 555 -27.65 -49.13 13.67
C TYR A 555 -28.83 -49.61 14.51
N PHE A 556 -28.93 -50.93 14.66
CA PHE A 556 -29.88 -51.60 15.51
C PHE A 556 -29.15 -52.17 16.73
N ARG A 557 -29.66 -51.90 17.92
CA ARG A 557 -29.06 -52.33 19.19
C ARG A 557 -30.10 -53.01 20.08
N GLN A 558 -29.92 -54.30 20.35
CA GLN A 558 -30.82 -55.07 21.19
C GLN A 558 -30.09 -55.68 22.41
N PRO A 559 -30.63 -55.60 23.64
CA PRO A 559 -30.01 -56.24 24.80
C PRO A 559 -30.00 -57.77 24.65
N LYS A 560 -28.87 -58.43 24.93
CA LYS A 560 -28.77 -59.90 24.84
C LYS A 560 -29.58 -60.64 25.91
N LYS A 561 -29.72 -60.03 27.09
CA LYS A 561 -30.29 -60.69 28.28
C LYS A 561 -31.73 -60.32 28.58
N HIS A 562 -32.25 -59.25 27.99
CA HIS A 562 -33.59 -58.72 28.32
C HIS A 562 -34.40 -58.61 27.04
N ARG A 563 -35.66 -59.06 27.07
CA ARG A 563 -36.63 -58.85 25.99
C ARG A 563 -37.10 -57.40 26.03
N ALA A 564 -36.21 -56.48 25.68
CA ALA A 564 -36.56 -55.10 25.40
C ALA A 564 -36.66 -54.91 23.87
N PRO A 565 -37.50 -53.98 23.39
CA PRO A 565 -37.44 -53.55 22.00
C PRO A 565 -36.03 -53.05 21.68
N GLY A 566 -35.52 -53.42 20.50
CA GLY A 566 -34.23 -52.93 20.04
C GLY A 566 -34.31 -51.45 19.68
N ASP A 567 -33.23 -50.74 19.97
CA ASP A 567 -33.09 -49.31 19.65
C ASP A 567 -32.58 -49.16 18.21
N VAL A 568 -33.16 -48.21 17.47
CA VAL A 568 -32.77 -47.87 16.10
C VAL A 568 -32.39 -46.40 16.08
N GLU A 569 -31.13 -46.12 15.78
CA GLU A 569 -30.64 -44.75 15.66
C GLU A 569 -29.74 -44.63 14.44
N SER A 570 -29.75 -43.46 13.80
CA SER A 570 -28.85 -43.20 12.67
C SER A 570 -27.40 -43.09 13.14
N ILE A 571 -26.47 -43.63 12.34
CA ILE A 571 -25.04 -43.58 12.65
C ILE A 571 -24.54 -42.13 12.69
N SER A 572 -25.14 -41.27 11.87
CA SER A 572 -24.91 -39.82 11.80
C SER A 572 -25.24 -39.09 13.11
N VAL A 573 -26.31 -39.45 13.83
CA VAL A 573 -26.68 -38.77 15.10
C VAL A 573 -25.64 -39.08 16.16
N TRP A 574 -25.21 -40.34 16.24
CA TRP A 574 -24.13 -40.73 17.13
C TRP A 574 -22.82 -39.99 16.81
N SER A 575 -22.37 -39.96 15.56
CA SER A 575 -21.12 -39.28 15.18
C SER A 575 -21.22 -37.77 15.40
N GLN A 576 -22.35 -37.15 15.05
CA GLN A 576 -22.61 -35.73 15.29
C GLN A 576 -22.63 -35.38 16.78
N SER A 577 -23.12 -36.26 17.65
CA SER A 577 -23.16 -36.00 19.11
C SER A 577 -21.75 -35.82 19.70
N ILE A 578 -20.79 -36.64 19.25
CA ILE A 578 -19.39 -36.55 19.66
C ILE A 578 -18.78 -35.24 19.15
N ILE A 579 -19.00 -34.93 17.87
CA ILE A 579 -18.46 -33.71 17.25
C ILE A 579 -19.07 -32.47 17.91
N LYS A 580 -20.40 -32.42 18.14
CA LYS A 580 -21.10 -31.30 18.77
C LYS A 580 -20.59 -31.00 20.18
N GLY A 581 -20.35 -32.03 20.99
CA GLY A 581 -19.85 -31.86 22.36
C GLY A 581 -18.46 -31.22 22.40
N VAL A 582 -17.52 -31.75 21.62
CA VAL A 582 -16.13 -31.24 21.57
C VAL A 582 -16.09 -29.87 20.89
N ALA A 583 -16.81 -29.70 19.78
CA ALA A 583 -16.87 -28.46 19.02
C ALA A 583 -17.48 -27.30 19.80
N GLY A 584 -18.62 -27.53 20.46
CA GLY A 584 -19.36 -26.47 21.14
C GLY A 584 -18.56 -25.88 22.30
N ILE A 585 -17.93 -26.73 23.11
CA ILE A 585 -17.08 -26.30 24.22
C ILE A 585 -15.84 -25.58 23.70
N SER A 586 -15.16 -26.14 22.68
CA SER A 586 -13.97 -25.52 22.10
C SER A 586 -14.27 -24.16 21.51
N ALA A 587 -15.36 -24.05 20.74
CA ALA A 587 -15.80 -22.78 20.15
C ALA A 587 -16.09 -21.73 21.23
N LEU A 588 -16.87 -22.09 22.26
CA LEU A 588 -17.22 -21.15 23.32
C LEU A 588 -15.99 -20.62 24.06
N ILE A 589 -15.02 -21.50 24.37
CA ILE A 589 -13.75 -21.09 24.98
C ILE A 589 -13.00 -20.13 24.05
N THR A 590 -12.81 -20.50 22.78
CA THR A 590 -12.06 -19.65 21.83
C THR A 590 -12.73 -18.30 21.55
N PHE A 591 -14.06 -18.23 21.54
CA PHE A 591 -14.79 -16.97 21.41
C PHE A 591 -14.54 -16.05 22.61
N ILE A 592 -14.64 -16.60 23.83
CA ILE A 592 -14.38 -15.83 25.06
C ILE A 592 -12.93 -15.34 25.06
N THR A 593 -11.96 -16.22 24.75
CA THR A 593 -10.54 -15.86 24.72
C THR A 593 -10.23 -14.82 23.65
N PHE A 594 -10.86 -14.89 22.47
CA PHE A 594 -10.67 -13.89 21.42
C PHE A 594 -11.23 -12.53 21.82
N LEU A 595 -12.47 -12.48 22.32
CA LEU A 595 -13.09 -11.23 22.76
C LEU A 595 -12.40 -10.62 23.98
N SER A 596 -11.71 -11.42 24.80
CA SER A 596 -10.92 -10.91 25.93
C SER A 596 -9.54 -10.40 25.54
N ASN A 597 -8.96 -10.93 24.45
CA ASN A 597 -7.57 -10.64 24.07
C ASN A 597 -7.46 -9.59 22.97
N VAL A 598 -8.48 -9.46 22.11
CA VAL A 598 -8.50 -8.45 21.05
C VAL A 598 -9.07 -7.15 21.59
N ASP A 599 -8.25 -6.10 21.57
CA ASP A 599 -8.73 -4.77 21.91
C ASP A 599 -9.36 -4.10 20.69
N PHE A 600 -10.67 -3.87 20.76
CA PHE A 600 -11.45 -3.16 19.74
C PHE A 600 -11.57 -1.66 20.02
N SER A 601 -11.00 -1.17 21.12
CA SER A 601 -11.16 0.22 21.57
C SER A 601 -10.81 1.21 20.46
N GLY A 602 -9.74 0.97 19.69
CA GLY A 602 -9.31 1.83 18.59
C GLY A 602 -10.32 1.97 17.43
N PHE A 603 -11.26 1.04 17.23
CA PHE A 603 -12.36 1.22 16.27
C PHE A 603 -13.35 2.31 16.70
N PHE A 604 -13.40 2.61 18.00
CA PHE A 604 -14.37 3.52 18.61
C PHE A 604 -13.75 4.84 19.08
N GLN A 605 -12.48 5.06 18.78
CA GLN A 605 -11.80 6.34 19.02
C GLN A 605 -11.89 7.24 17.78
N GLY A 606 -12.28 8.51 17.96
CA GLY A 606 -12.35 9.51 16.89
C GLY A 606 -13.72 10.16 16.68
N ASN A 607 -13.91 10.80 15.53
CA ASN A 607 -15.18 11.45 15.16
C ASN A 607 -16.31 10.41 15.02
N ILE A 608 -17.57 10.80 15.23
CA ILE A 608 -18.79 9.99 15.08
C ILE A 608 -18.80 9.19 13.77
N VAL A 609 -18.32 9.77 12.67
CA VAL A 609 -18.22 9.07 11.38
C VAL A 609 -17.28 7.85 11.47
N PHE A 610 -16.13 8.00 12.12
CA PHE A 610 -15.18 6.91 12.34
C PHE A 610 -15.73 5.86 13.30
N ILE A 611 -16.49 6.25 14.31
CA ILE A 611 -17.15 5.31 15.25
C ILE A 611 -18.19 4.46 14.52
N ILE A 612 -19.06 5.10 13.71
CA ILE A 612 -20.08 4.38 12.91
C ILE A 612 -19.39 3.43 11.92
N PHE A 613 -18.34 3.90 11.26
CA PHE A 613 -17.57 3.10 10.33
C PHE A 613 -16.84 1.94 11.02
N GLY A 614 -16.23 2.18 12.19
CA GLY A 614 -15.57 1.16 13.01
C GLY A 614 -16.55 0.09 13.47
N ALA A 615 -17.74 0.48 13.92
CA ALA A 615 -18.81 -0.47 14.25
C ALA A 615 -19.23 -1.32 13.03
N PHE A 616 -19.39 -0.68 11.86
CA PHE A 616 -19.68 -1.39 10.62
C PHE A 616 -18.57 -2.38 10.25
N MET A 617 -17.30 -1.97 10.35
CA MET A 617 -16.14 -2.84 10.10
C MET A 617 -16.09 -4.02 11.06
N VAL A 618 -16.36 -3.80 12.35
CA VAL A 618 -16.42 -4.89 13.34
C VAL A 618 -17.50 -5.90 12.96
N ILE A 619 -18.71 -5.41 12.64
CA ILE A 619 -19.82 -6.28 12.24
C ILE A 619 -19.49 -7.02 10.95
N VAL A 620 -18.98 -6.35 9.92
CA VAL A 620 -18.72 -6.97 8.62
C VAL A 620 -17.53 -7.92 8.68
N ILE A 621 -16.37 -7.50 9.21
CA ILE A 621 -15.14 -8.30 9.17
C ILE A 621 -15.17 -9.47 10.15
N PHE A 622 -15.72 -9.28 11.35
CA PHE A 622 -15.62 -10.30 12.42
C PHE A 622 -16.86 -11.19 12.50
N TRP A 623 -18.03 -10.68 12.13
CA TRP A 623 -19.27 -11.45 12.19
C TRP A 623 -19.78 -11.80 10.80
N GLY A 624 -19.88 -10.83 9.91
CA GLY A 624 -20.46 -10.98 8.58
C GLY A 624 -19.65 -11.91 7.69
N THR A 625 -18.41 -11.54 7.37
CA THR A 625 -17.57 -12.23 6.40
C THR A 625 -17.32 -13.69 6.78
N PRO A 626 -16.90 -14.03 8.03
CA PRO A 626 -16.79 -15.41 8.48
C PRO A 626 -18.09 -16.21 8.31
N PHE A 627 -19.22 -15.64 8.75
CA PHE A 627 -20.52 -16.31 8.73
C PHE A 627 -21.00 -16.56 7.30
N PHE A 628 -21.04 -15.51 6.47
CA PHE A 628 -21.53 -15.60 5.09
C PHE A 628 -20.60 -16.42 4.20
N THR A 629 -19.29 -16.40 4.46
CA THR A 629 -18.30 -17.29 3.83
C THR A 629 -18.69 -18.75 4.01
N ALA A 630 -18.74 -19.21 5.26
CA ALA A 630 -18.99 -20.61 5.54
C ALA A 630 -20.44 -21.01 5.16
N PHE A 631 -21.39 -20.09 5.28
CA PHE A 631 -22.76 -20.31 4.80
C PHE A 631 -22.83 -20.50 3.28
N SER A 632 -22.09 -19.68 2.51
CA SER A 632 -21.95 -19.80 1.06
C SER A 632 -21.36 -21.15 0.64
N TYR A 633 -20.26 -21.56 1.27
CA TYR A 633 -19.59 -22.81 0.93
C TYR A 633 -20.48 -24.04 1.16
N ILE A 634 -21.18 -24.13 2.29
CA ILE A 634 -22.03 -25.30 2.55
C ILE A 634 -23.28 -25.30 1.69
N LEU A 635 -23.89 -24.14 1.41
CA LEU A 635 -25.01 -24.12 0.46
C LEU A 635 -24.57 -24.63 -0.90
N LEU A 636 -23.42 -24.19 -1.42
CA LEU A 636 -22.88 -24.67 -2.69
C LEU A 636 -22.54 -26.16 -2.64
N ALA A 637 -21.85 -26.63 -1.60
CA ALA A 637 -21.48 -28.03 -1.43
C ALA A 637 -22.72 -28.94 -1.28
N GLN A 638 -23.72 -28.49 -0.52
CA GLN A 638 -24.98 -29.20 -0.36
C GLN A 638 -25.75 -29.25 -1.68
N GLU A 639 -25.81 -28.16 -2.44
CA GLU A 639 -26.48 -28.18 -3.74
C GLU A 639 -25.85 -29.21 -4.67
N ILE A 640 -24.52 -29.25 -4.73
CA ILE A 640 -23.76 -30.22 -5.53
C ILE A 640 -23.96 -31.65 -5.02
N MET A 641 -24.03 -31.86 -3.70
CA MET A 641 -24.32 -33.16 -3.10
C MET A 641 -25.74 -33.63 -3.45
N GLU A 642 -26.75 -32.75 -3.37
CA GLU A 642 -28.13 -33.07 -3.77
C GLU A 642 -28.21 -33.42 -5.27
N PHE A 643 -27.37 -32.82 -6.14
CA PHE A 643 -27.30 -33.19 -7.55
C PHE A 643 -26.67 -34.58 -7.80
N SER A 644 -25.84 -35.05 -6.87
CA SER A 644 -25.07 -36.29 -6.98
C SER A 644 -25.50 -37.35 -5.98
N ILE A 645 -26.65 -37.16 -5.32
CA ILE A 645 -27.03 -37.94 -4.15
C ILE A 645 -27.27 -39.41 -4.49
N GLU A 646 -27.98 -39.69 -5.59
CA GLU A 646 -28.23 -41.05 -6.08
C GLU A 646 -26.90 -41.77 -6.41
N GLU A 647 -26.03 -41.12 -7.18
CA GLU A 647 -24.71 -41.65 -7.53
C GLU A 647 -23.84 -41.92 -6.28
N ASN A 648 -23.92 -41.04 -5.28
CA ASN A 648 -23.16 -41.17 -4.04
C ASN A 648 -23.71 -42.25 -3.11
N ILE A 649 -25.03 -42.44 -3.06
CA ILE A 649 -25.68 -43.54 -2.34
C ILE A 649 -25.28 -44.87 -2.98
N GLU A 650 -25.34 -45.00 -4.30
CA GLU A 650 -24.91 -46.21 -5.01
C GLU A 650 -23.44 -46.54 -4.73
N LYS A 651 -22.55 -45.53 -4.80
CA LYS A 651 -21.13 -45.70 -4.43
C LYS A 651 -20.96 -46.14 -2.99
N LEU A 652 -21.71 -45.56 -2.05
CA LEU A 652 -21.67 -45.94 -0.64
C LEU A 652 -22.12 -47.39 -0.44
N TYR A 653 -23.24 -47.79 -1.05
CA TYR A 653 -23.73 -49.18 -0.97
C TYR A 653 -22.73 -50.16 -1.54
N LYS A 654 -22.14 -49.87 -2.70
CA LYS A 654 -21.08 -50.71 -3.26
C LYS A 654 -19.89 -50.86 -2.29
N ILE A 655 -19.43 -49.75 -1.70
CA ILE A 655 -18.35 -49.77 -0.70
C ILE A 655 -18.76 -50.58 0.54
N MET A 656 -20.01 -50.48 0.98
CA MET A 656 -20.54 -51.24 2.12
C MET A 656 -20.61 -52.75 1.81
N GLU A 657 -21.11 -53.14 0.64
CA GLU A 657 -21.14 -54.53 0.17
C GLU A 657 -19.73 -55.13 0.10
N ASP A 658 -18.77 -54.39 -0.48
CA ASP A 658 -17.37 -54.80 -0.57
C ASP A 658 -16.73 -55.01 0.82
N ASN A 659 -17.28 -54.40 1.87
CA ASN A 659 -16.83 -54.56 3.25
C ASN A 659 -17.72 -55.49 4.10
N GLY A 660 -18.64 -56.22 3.46
CA GLY A 660 -19.47 -57.27 4.08
C GLY A 660 -20.66 -56.75 4.89
N TYR A 661 -21.21 -55.60 4.52
CA TYR A 661 -22.44 -55.05 5.13
C TYR A 661 -23.66 -55.34 4.26
N ASP A 662 -24.83 -55.53 4.90
CA ASP A 662 -26.11 -55.71 4.20
C ASP A 662 -26.68 -54.34 3.81
N THR A 663 -26.82 -54.11 2.50
CA THR A 663 -27.27 -52.86 1.89
C THR A 663 -28.72 -52.92 1.41
N LYS A 664 -29.41 -54.07 1.55
CA LYS A 664 -30.80 -54.19 1.13
C LYS A 664 -31.69 -53.31 2.02
N PRO A 665 -32.44 -52.34 1.44
CA PRO A 665 -33.33 -51.50 2.23
C PRO A 665 -34.38 -52.33 2.96
N LYS A 666 -34.51 -52.12 4.28
CA LYS A 666 -35.49 -52.80 5.13
C LYS A 666 -36.55 -51.81 5.61
N LYS A 667 -37.81 -52.22 5.58
CA LYS A 667 -38.88 -51.48 6.25
C LYS A 667 -38.76 -51.67 7.75
N LEU A 668 -39.00 -50.61 8.53
CA LEU A 668 -38.98 -50.64 10.00
C LEU A 668 -39.90 -51.72 10.58
N THR A 669 -41.01 -52.01 9.92
CA THR A 669 -41.95 -53.09 10.28
C THR A 669 -41.35 -54.49 10.19
N ASN A 670 -40.32 -54.68 9.35
CA ASN A 670 -39.70 -55.97 9.09
C ASN A 670 -38.49 -56.24 10.01
N LEU A 671 -38.15 -55.31 10.90
CA LEU A 671 -37.05 -55.43 11.87
C LEU A 671 -37.47 -56.07 13.20
N PHE A 672 -38.78 -56.23 13.42
CA PHE A 672 -39.30 -56.96 14.58
C PHE A 672 -39.33 -58.47 14.29
N PRO A 673 -38.91 -59.34 15.23
CA PRO A 673 -39.14 -60.77 15.10
C PRO A 673 -40.64 -61.03 15.05
N SER A 674 -41.04 -61.93 14.14
CA SER A 674 -42.39 -62.41 13.87
C SER A 674 -43.10 -62.93 15.14
N GLY A 675 -43.69 -62.02 15.91
CA GLY A 675 -44.41 -62.33 17.15
C GLY A 675 -45.61 -61.42 17.43
N PHE A 676 -45.85 -60.41 16.60
CA PHE A 676 -47.12 -59.67 16.62
C PHE A 676 -48.06 -60.32 15.59
N PRO A 677 -49.26 -60.77 15.99
CA PRO A 677 -50.21 -61.35 15.06
C PRO A 677 -50.54 -60.30 14.01
N SER A 678 -50.43 -60.68 12.74
CA SER A 678 -50.98 -59.90 11.65
C SER A 678 -52.44 -59.59 11.99
N GLU A 679 -52.79 -58.31 12.11
CA GLU A 679 -54.19 -57.91 12.13
C GLU A 679 -54.84 -58.52 10.90
N ASN A 680 -55.80 -59.43 11.15
CA ASN A 680 -56.69 -59.96 10.16
C ASN A 680 -57.33 -58.78 9.42
N LYS A 681 -56.89 -58.53 8.18
CA LYS A 681 -57.73 -57.86 7.19
C LYS A 681 -58.97 -58.74 7.02
N LYS A 682 -60.04 -58.40 7.73
CA LYS A 682 -61.38 -58.77 7.28
C LYS A 682 -61.64 -58.00 6.00
N GLU A 683 -61.49 -58.67 4.88
CA GLU A 683 -62.27 -58.37 3.69
C GLU A 683 -63.74 -58.49 4.09
N ASN A 684 -64.49 -57.40 3.97
CA ASN A 684 -65.93 -57.43 3.81
C ASN A 684 -66.24 -56.55 2.59
N ASN A 685 -66.90 -57.21 1.64
CA ASN A 685 -67.52 -56.76 0.38
C ASN A 685 -67.77 -55.26 0.21
#